data_AF-A0A4Y7ZH94-F1
#
_entry.id   AF-A0A4Y7ZH94-F1
#
_cell.length_a   1.000
_cell.length_b   1.000
_cell.length_c   1.000
_cell.angle_alpha   90.00
_cell.angle_beta   90.00
_cell.angle_gamma   90.00
#
_symmetry.space_group_name_H-M   'P 1'
#
loop_
_entity.id
_entity.type
_entity.pdbx_description
1 polymer ?
#
loop_
_entity_poly.entity_id
_entity_poly.type
_entity_poly.pdbx_seq_one_letter_code
_entity_poly.pdbx_strand_id
1 'polypeptide(L)'
;MVNSMHLKELLEIQDITERNKLLRRAFSAYTETIDITGCEEFALIILLNLTYRRNQVEDLLDKVLAKKTLNNEDYIGKCINEVEWFHTHNLKYPDIRVSKQTLAVNPPPLHPHVLSSANYDKIFGWSHDSAKVNVVKLFLSYFKWQDDSYCLAQILVSLPDDWKAAFTSLGMKVKVLLNLCGRVSSVLPEEVIPSFVDRYCRQIRMPYHDGYTAITPVISHSIQSKIQQAAIQKKGSFTKVEFTRTAAVSELVASIGGFVNALSYPPDVGISHHGLSQSRLFQIQNGKQIFNGNVLLKPQFIGALEGIIFNHSALALKQRRQLRVKSIKELRNTLSEWFAPILEWRLDIIENRVNLIDFESINDQLEYKLVSTSDDKLPSLVIPLFGSLNSMLANIPMMQKYAFHPKLMEPLKFALKWLLSNIGNESDVAIKDDDLPFRYLHLSGVRVFDAQALSNPYCSGIPSLTAVWGMLHHYQRELNQALGLGVRFTSFSWFIRDYSLIPGKKLPEINLHGTKPNDVKRPGIIDNQYCDLTFDLVVHIDGYQDELLKLDDEPELLKAHFPSNFAGGVMHQPELDSNIDWCRLYHKEKFLFEKIRRLPLSGCWVIPTEYKVHDFESLFAILNNDSKLSPSMMGYMLLNKPEPRPGSLEKMHCYAEPVIGVVEYSPAINIRLKGKRNYFHKAFWMLDAQEKFMLMKKI
;
A
#
# COMPACT_ATOMS: atom_id res chain seq x y z
N MET A 1 26.77 2.10 -7.19
CA MET A 1 27.60 2.25 -5.98
C MET A 1 27.23 3.58 -5.36
N VAL A 2 26.43 3.55 -4.29
CA VAL A 2 26.15 4.73 -3.49
C VAL A 2 27.40 4.95 -2.63
N ASN A 3 28.03 6.11 -2.68
CA ASN A 3 29.14 6.45 -1.77
C ASN A 3 28.60 6.36 -0.34
N SER A 4 28.91 5.29 0.39
CA SER A 4 28.60 5.21 1.81
C SER A 4 29.47 6.21 2.53
N MET A 5 28.84 7.16 3.25
CA MET A 5 29.55 8.15 4.04
C MET A 5 30.46 7.45 5.05
N HIS A 6 31.74 7.82 5.08
CA HIS A 6 32.70 7.26 6.03
C HIS A 6 32.81 8.17 7.26
N LEU A 7 32.96 7.60 8.46
CA LEU A 7 33.01 8.35 9.73
C LEU A 7 34.08 9.46 9.72
N LYS A 8 35.23 9.21 9.09
CA LYS A 8 36.31 10.19 8.90
C LYS A 8 35.82 11.53 8.34
N GLU A 9 34.91 11.52 7.39
CA GLU A 9 34.36 12.74 6.78
C GLU A 9 33.61 13.60 7.81
N LEU A 10 32.92 12.98 8.77
CA LEU A 10 32.24 13.70 9.85
C LEU A 10 33.20 14.19 10.93
N LEU A 11 34.32 13.51 11.14
CA LEU A 11 35.33 13.91 12.13
C LEU A 11 36.08 15.18 11.71
N GLU A 12 36.20 15.44 10.40
CA GLU A 12 36.86 16.63 9.83
C GLU A 12 36.08 17.93 10.02
N ILE A 13 34.79 17.85 10.39
CA ILE A 13 33.93 19.03 10.59
C ILE A 13 34.39 19.81 11.84
N GLN A 14 34.73 21.09 11.63
CA GLN A 14 35.23 21.97 12.69
C GLN A 14 34.13 22.52 13.61
N ASP A 15 32.92 22.78 13.07
CA ASP A 15 31.79 23.23 13.88
C ASP A 15 31.25 22.05 14.71
N ILE A 16 31.47 22.13 16.03
CA ILE A 16 31.03 21.12 17.00
C ILE A 16 29.50 20.93 16.96
N THR A 17 28.74 22.01 16.78
CA THR A 17 27.28 21.95 16.81
C THR A 17 26.72 21.22 15.59
N GLU A 18 27.28 21.51 14.40
CA GLU A 18 26.94 20.82 13.17
C GLU A 18 27.41 19.37 13.19
N ARG A 19 28.66 19.12 13.61
CA ARG A 19 29.22 17.77 13.76
C ARG A 19 28.38 16.90 14.68
N ASN A 20 27.99 17.41 15.85
CA ASN A 20 27.16 16.67 16.79
C ASN A 20 25.78 16.33 16.21
N LYS A 21 25.19 17.25 15.44
CA LYS A 21 23.91 17.03 14.77
C LYS A 21 24.02 15.92 13.72
N LEU A 22 25.07 15.93 12.91
CA LEU A 22 25.32 14.94 11.86
C LEU A 22 25.66 13.57 12.44
N LEU A 23 26.51 13.51 13.47
CA LEU A 23 26.84 12.25 14.17
C LEU A 23 25.61 11.60 14.80
N ARG A 24 24.77 12.36 15.51
CA ARG A 24 23.51 11.83 16.08
C ARG A 24 22.60 11.26 14.99
N ARG A 25 22.51 11.96 13.86
CA ARG A 25 21.72 11.53 12.72
C ARG A 25 22.31 10.24 12.12
N ALA A 26 23.62 10.17 11.90
CA ALA A 26 24.30 9.03 11.29
C ALA A 26 24.15 7.71 12.06
N PHE A 27 24.12 7.76 13.40
CA PHE A 27 23.90 6.59 14.26
C PHE A 27 22.41 6.30 14.56
N SER A 28 21.48 7.00 13.89
CA SER A 28 20.04 6.77 14.04
C SER A 28 19.51 5.80 12.99
N ALA A 29 18.58 4.92 13.37
CA ALA A 29 18.05 3.88 12.49
C ALA A 29 17.28 4.40 11.25
N TYR A 30 16.90 5.68 11.20
CA TYR A 30 16.17 6.27 10.07
C TYR A 30 17.07 6.79 8.94
N THR A 31 18.40 6.72 9.08
CA THR A 31 19.36 7.03 8.01
C THR A 31 20.12 5.78 7.55
N GLU A 32 20.78 5.88 6.40
CA GLU A 32 21.73 4.86 5.97
C GLU A 32 22.86 4.72 7.01
N THR A 33 23.33 3.49 7.19
CA THR A 33 24.40 3.16 8.13
C THR A 33 25.72 3.79 7.70
N ILE A 34 26.38 4.47 8.62
CA ILE A 34 27.71 5.04 8.41
C ILE A 34 28.79 3.95 8.48
N ASP A 35 29.82 4.05 7.64
CA ASP A 35 30.99 3.17 7.71
C ASP A 35 31.99 3.69 8.75
N ILE A 36 32.35 2.83 9.70
CA ILE A 36 33.27 3.15 10.80
C ILE A 36 34.59 2.37 10.75
N THR A 37 34.85 1.62 9.67
CA THR A 37 36.00 0.73 9.56
C THR A 37 37.32 1.48 9.77
N GLY A 38 38.14 1.02 10.73
CA GLY A 38 39.39 1.69 11.12
C GLY A 38 39.22 2.97 11.95
N CYS A 39 38.02 3.23 12.49
CA CYS A 39 37.70 4.34 13.40
C CYS A 39 36.95 3.85 14.65
N GLU A 40 37.21 2.62 15.09
CA GLU A 40 36.50 1.91 16.17
C GLU A 40 36.56 2.67 17.50
N GLU A 41 37.72 3.24 17.86
CA GLU A 41 37.87 4.05 19.08
C GLU A 41 36.95 5.27 19.08
N PHE A 42 36.89 6.02 17.97
CA PHE A 42 36.02 7.18 17.84
C PHE A 42 34.55 6.78 17.86
N ALA A 43 34.18 5.69 17.18
CA ALA A 43 32.83 5.15 17.21
C ALA A 43 32.41 4.80 18.64
N LEU A 44 33.27 4.14 19.43
CA LEU A 44 32.99 3.80 20.82
C LEU A 44 32.80 5.05 21.70
N ILE A 45 33.64 6.08 21.53
CA ILE A 45 33.49 7.37 22.24
C ILE A 45 32.13 7.99 21.94
N ILE A 46 31.74 8.04 20.65
CA ILE A 46 30.46 8.61 20.22
C ILE A 46 29.30 7.81 20.82
N LEU A 47 29.32 6.48 20.73
CA LEU A 47 28.25 5.61 21.25
C LEU A 47 28.07 5.77 22.76
N LEU A 48 29.16 5.86 23.52
CA LEU A 48 29.12 6.12 24.97
C LEU A 48 28.48 7.48 25.26
N ASN A 49 28.87 8.53 24.54
CA ASN A 49 28.35 9.88 24.75
C ASN A 49 26.90 10.04 24.25
N LEU A 50 26.43 9.22 23.29
CA LEU A 50 25.04 9.20 22.82
C LEU A 50 24.04 8.74 23.88
N THR A 51 24.49 8.08 24.94
CA THR A 51 23.63 7.61 26.05
C THR A 51 23.05 8.74 26.91
N TYR A 52 23.67 9.91 26.88
CA TYR A 52 23.22 11.11 27.58
C TYR A 52 22.26 11.96 26.73
N ARG A 53 21.48 12.79 27.42
CA ARG A 53 20.59 13.74 26.74
C ARG A 53 21.40 14.80 26.01
N ARG A 54 20.83 15.39 24.95
CA ARG A 54 21.50 16.38 24.09
C ARG A 54 22.04 17.59 24.88
N ASN A 55 21.36 17.99 25.95
CA ASN A 55 21.77 19.12 26.80
C ASN A 55 22.87 18.78 27.82
N GLN A 56 23.27 17.51 27.93
CA GLN A 56 24.29 17.05 28.87
C GLN A 56 25.64 16.78 28.18
N VAL A 57 25.70 16.94 26.86
CA VAL A 57 26.88 16.63 26.05
C VAL A 57 27.18 17.80 25.14
N GLU A 58 28.30 18.47 25.39
CA GLU A 58 28.78 19.59 24.55
C GLU A 58 29.45 19.07 23.27
N ASP A 59 30.27 18.03 23.36
CA ASP A 59 30.94 17.38 22.22
C ASP A 59 30.80 15.86 22.31
N LEU A 60 30.33 15.22 21.23
CA LEU A 60 30.23 13.76 21.16
C LEU A 60 31.60 13.08 21.09
N LEU A 61 32.67 13.80 20.76
CA LEU A 61 34.04 13.30 20.76
C LEU A 61 34.76 13.46 22.11
N ASP A 62 34.06 13.88 23.17
CA ASP A 62 34.65 14.01 24.50
C ASP A 62 35.09 12.64 25.06
N LYS A 63 36.41 12.38 24.98
CA LYS A 63 37.06 11.17 25.47
C LYS A 63 37.04 11.06 26.99
N VAL A 64 37.03 12.18 27.72
CA VAL A 64 37.01 12.20 29.19
C VAL A 64 35.65 11.74 29.69
N LEU A 65 34.57 12.28 29.10
CA LEU A 65 33.20 11.85 29.39
C LEU A 65 32.99 10.37 29.04
N ALA A 66 33.43 9.95 27.85
CA ALA A 66 33.32 8.55 27.43
C ALA A 66 34.05 7.60 28.40
N LYS A 67 35.28 7.94 28.81
CA LYS A 67 36.05 7.16 29.79
C LYS A 67 35.37 7.09 31.16
N LYS A 68 34.79 8.20 31.63
CA LYS A 68 34.03 8.24 32.89
C LYS A 68 32.79 7.35 32.83
N THR A 69 32.10 7.36 31.69
CA THR A 69 30.89 6.57 31.44
C THR A 69 31.20 5.08 31.39
N LEU A 70 32.25 4.72 30.65
CA LEU A 70 32.68 3.33 30.46
C LEU A 70 33.10 2.66 31.78
N ASN A 71 33.72 3.42 32.69
CA ASN A 71 34.16 2.92 34.00
C ASN A 71 33.08 3.01 35.09
N ASN A 72 31.86 3.46 34.76
CA ASN A 72 30.74 3.51 35.69
C ASN A 72 29.90 2.23 35.57
N GLU A 73 30.13 1.27 36.47
CA GLU A 73 29.46 -0.02 36.43
C GLU A 73 27.93 0.07 36.54
N ASP A 74 27.40 0.99 37.36
CA ASP A 74 25.96 1.18 37.52
C ASP A 74 25.33 1.71 36.23
N TYR A 75 26.04 2.60 35.53
CA TYR A 75 25.56 3.18 34.28
C TYR A 75 25.57 2.16 33.15
N ILE A 76 26.68 1.42 32.99
CA ILE A 76 26.78 0.33 32.02
C ILE A 76 25.77 -0.78 32.33
N GLY A 77 25.55 -1.09 33.61
CA GLY A 77 24.51 -2.01 34.05
C GLY A 77 23.12 -1.60 33.57
N LYS A 78 22.79 -0.30 33.63
CA LYS A 78 21.52 0.22 33.07
C LYS A 78 21.45 0.03 31.56
N CYS A 79 22.55 0.20 30.82
CA CYS A 79 22.57 -0.06 29.37
C CYS A 79 22.35 -1.54 29.05
N ILE A 80 22.99 -2.45 29.79
CA ILE A 80 22.87 -3.90 29.58
C ILE A 80 21.45 -4.37 29.85
N ASN A 81 20.80 -3.87 30.91
CA ASN A 81 19.42 -4.27 31.23
C ASN A 81 18.42 -3.91 30.12
N GLU A 82 18.73 -2.93 29.26
CA GLU A 82 17.85 -2.59 28.14
C GLU A 82 18.03 -3.49 26.91
N VAL A 83 19.06 -4.34 26.88
CA VAL A 83 19.34 -5.26 25.76
C VAL A 83 18.27 -6.34 25.64
N GLU A 84 17.66 -6.79 26.74
CA GLU A 84 16.59 -7.82 26.73
C GLU A 84 15.33 -7.35 25.99
N TRP A 85 15.17 -6.02 25.85
CA TRP A 85 14.03 -5.38 25.19
C TRP A 85 14.28 -5.11 23.70
N PHE A 86 15.37 -5.66 23.14
CA PHE A 86 15.63 -5.60 21.71
C PHE A 86 14.59 -6.45 20.98
N HIS A 87 13.99 -5.88 19.95
CA HIS A 87 12.95 -6.55 19.18
C HIS A 87 13.25 -6.50 17.70
N THR A 88 12.75 -7.51 17.00
CA THR A 88 12.65 -7.47 15.52
C THR A 88 11.34 -6.83 15.07
N HIS A 89 10.29 -7.00 15.89
CA HIS A 89 8.96 -6.51 15.62
C HIS A 89 8.42 -5.74 16.83
N ASN A 90 7.92 -4.53 16.61
CA ASN A 90 7.45 -3.67 17.67
C ASN A 90 5.99 -3.99 18.05
N LEU A 91 5.79 -4.58 19.23
CA LEU A 91 4.47 -4.86 19.80
C LEU A 91 3.74 -3.60 20.30
N LYS A 92 4.47 -2.52 20.61
CA LYS A 92 3.88 -1.26 21.10
C LYS A 92 3.41 -0.34 19.97
N TYR A 93 3.61 -0.72 18.72
CA TYR A 93 3.16 0.08 17.59
C TYR A 93 1.76 -0.37 17.15
N PRO A 94 0.74 0.52 17.11
CA PRO A 94 0.76 1.93 17.51
C PRO A 94 0.38 2.18 18.99
N ASP A 95 -0.05 1.14 19.74
CA ASP A 95 -0.50 1.30 21.13
C ASP A 95 0.62 1.11 22.16
N ILE A 96 1.06 2.23 22.76
CA ILE A 96 2.13 2.28 23.77
C ILE A 96 1.82 1.52 25.07
N ARG A 97 0.57 1.11 25.30
CA ARG A 97 0.14 0.45 26.54
C ARG A 97 0.49 -1.02 26.60
N VAL A 98 0.83 -1.63 25.46
CA VAL A 98 1.40 -2.98 25.43
C VAL A 98 2.69 -2.95 26.26
N SER A 99 2.75 -3.79 27.29
CA SER A 99 3.79 -3.70 28.31
C SER A 99 4.41 -5.05 28.61
N LYS A 100 5.72 -5.06 28.89
CA LYS A 100 6.48 -6.24 29.32
C LYS A 100 6.42 -7.41 28.32
N GLN A 101 6.36 -7.11 27.03
CA GLN A 101 6.43 -8.09 25.96
C GLN A 101 7.43 -7.65 24.90
N THR A 102 8.24 -8.60 24.44
CA THR A 102 9.25 -8.41 23.38
C THR A 102 9.05 -9.49 22.34
N LEU A 103 9.25 -9.14 21.06
CA LEU A 103 9.19 -10.09 19.95
C LEU A 103 10.46 -10.01 19.12
N ALA A 104 11.32 -11.00 19.28
CA ALA A 104 12.55 -11.18 18.53
C ALA A 104 12.45 -12.53 17.81
N VAL A 105 12.33 -12.53 16.49
CA VAL A 105 12.15 -13.75 15.71
C VAL A 105 12.99 -13.68 14.46
N ASN A 106 13.19 -14.84 13.82
CA ASN A 106 13.78 -14.86 12.49
C ASN A 106 12.77 -14.31 11.47
N PRO A 107 13.24 -13.72 10.36
CA PRO A 107 12.35 -13.24 9.32
C PRO A 107 11.50 -14.39 8.76
N PRO A 108 10.28 -14.08 8.26
CA PRO A 108 9.44 -15.09 7.65
C PRO A 108 10.06 -15.60 6.33
N PRO A 109 9.47 -16.63 5.72
CA PRO A 109 9.91 -17.11 4.40
C PRO A 109 9.82 -16.02 3.34
N LEU A 110 10.85 -15.90 2.49
CA LEU A 110 10.84 -14.96 1.37
C LEU A 110 9.72 -15.30 0.38
N HIS A 111 8.94 -14.30 -0.02
CA HIS A 111 7.87 -14.43 -1.00
C HIS A 111 8.07 -13.44 -2.16
N PRO A 112 7.94 -13.85 -3.45
CA PRO A 112 8.38 -13.04 -4.59
C PRO A 112 7.48 -11.83 -4.92
N HIS A 113 6.20 -11.84 -4.52
CA HIS A 113 5.22 -10.81 -4.90
C HIS A 113 4.96 -9.77 -3.81
N VAL A 114 5.58 -9.92 -2.63
CA VAL A 114 5.34 -9.03 -1.49
C VAL A 114 6.66 -8.67 -0.82
N LEU A 115 6.73 -7.45 -0.28
CA LEU A 115 7.80 -6.99 0.58
C LEU A 115 7.46 -7.26 2.03
N SER A 116 8.44 -7.83 2.72
CA SER A 116 8.38 -8.40 4.06
C SER A 116 9.73 -8.18 4.75
N SER A 117 9.86 -8.54 6.02
CA SER A 117 11.15 -8.43 6.71
C SER A 117 12.18 -9.42 6.16
N ALA A 118 11.75 -10.47 5.45
CA ALA A 118 12.60 -11.43 4.76
C ALA A 118 13.44 -10.84 3.62
N ASN A 119 13.07 -9.65 3.13
CA ASN A 119 13.78 -8.96 2.07
C ASN A 119 15.02 -8.17 2.58
N TYR A 120 15.22 -8.12 3.89
CA TYR A 120 16.24 -7.30 4.53
C TYR A 120 16.98 -8.08 5.62
N ASP A 121 18.16 -7.59 5.97
CA ASP A 121 18.92 -8.14 7.09
C ASP A 121 18.17 -7.95 8.41
N LYS A 122 18.39 -8.88 9.34
CA LYS A 122 17.81 -8.84 10.68
C LYS A 122 18.44 -7.68 11.46
N ILE A 123 17.64 -6.66 11.73
CA ILE A 123 18.02 -5.47 12.50
C ILE A 123 17.14 -5.39 13.75
N PHE A 124 17.76 -5.07 14.88
CA PHE A 124 17.05 -4.83 16.13
C PHE A 124 16.57 -3.39 16.24
N GLY A 125 15.33 -3.24 16.71
CA GLY A 125 14.82 -2.02 17.33
C GLY A 125 14.72 -2.21 18.85
N TRP A 126 14.27 -1.17 19.54
CA TRP A 126 14.03 -1.24 20.99
C TRP A 126 12.73 -0.56 21.37
N SER A 127 12.01 -1.15 22.33
CA SER A 127 10.78 -0.59 22.90
C SER A 127 10.56 -1.10 24.33
N HIS A 128 10.69 -0.21 25.32
CA HIS A 128 10.40 -0.51 26.72
C HIS A 128 9.93 0.75 27.47
N ASP A 129 10.82 1.50 28.13
CA ASP A 129 10.47 2.69 28.92
C ASP A 129 11.07 3.97 28.35
N SER A 130 10.23 4.97 28.06
CA SER A 130 10.61 6.32 27.64
C SER A 130 11.82 6.94 28.36
N ALA A 131 12.05 6.65 29.64
CA ALA A 131 13.18 7.17 30.40
C ALA A 131 14.54 6.61 29.93
N LYS A 132 14.54 5.49 29.21
CA LYS A 132 15.70 4.67 28.86
C LYS A 132 16.10 4.76 27.38
N VAL A 133 15.34 5.50 26.57
CA VAL A 133 15.53 5.65 25.11
C VAL A 133 16.94 6.10 24.69
N ASN A 134 17.64 6.90 25.49
CA ASN A 134 19.02 7.27 25.15
C ASN A 134 20.02 6.21 25.61
N VAL A 135 19.80 5.60 26.76
CA VAL A 135 20.71 4.62 27.38
C VAL A 135 20.93 3.41 26.45
N VAL A 136 19.91 3.03 25.69
CA VAL A 136 19.98 1.91 24.75
C VAL A 136 20.89 2.15 23.54
N LYS A 137 21.16 3.42 23.17
CA LYS A 137 21.91 3.77 21.94
C LYS A 137 23.31 3.17 21.90
N LEU A 138 23.94 2.97 23.06
CA LEU A 138 25.26 2.33 23.16
C LEU A 138 25.29 0.97 22.47
N PHE A 139 24.28 0.14 22.70
CA PHE A 139 24.25 -1.25 22.25
C PHE A 139 23.40 -1.47 20.99
N LEU A 140 22.47 -0.56 20.70
CA LEU A 140 21.52 -0.71 19.60
C LEU A 140 21.92 -0.01 18.31
N SER A 141 22.66 1.12 18.37
CA SER A 141 22.98 1.90 17.17
C SER A 141 23.73 1.05 16.15
N TYR A 142 23.17 0.97 14.93
CA TYR A 142 23.74 0.21 13.82
C TYR A 142 24.71 1.07 13.00
N PHE A 143 25.78 0.44 12.55
CA PHE A 143 26.80 1.01 11.68
C PHE A 143 27.38 -0.08 10.79
N LYS A 144 28.06 0.33 9.71
CA LYS A 144 28.74 -0.57 8.79
C LYS A 144 30.20 -0.76 9.27
N TRP A 145 30.63 -2.01 9.40
CA TRP A 145 31.99 -2.38 9.81
C TRP A 145 32.43 -3.60 9.02
N GLN A 146 33.55 -3.48 8.28
CA GLN A 146 34.06 -4.53 7.38
C GLN A 146 33.00 -5.03 6.38
N ASP A 147 32.33 -4.08 5.71
CA ASP A 147 31.27 -4.30 4.74
C ASP A 147 29.90 -4.80 5.24
N ASP A 148 29.83 -5.29 6.48
CA ASP A 148 28.59 -5.77 7.09
C ASP A 148 27.97 -4.76 8.08
N SER A 149 26.67 -4.88 8.34
CA SER A 149 25.96 -4.04 9.31
C SER A 149 25.91 -4.70 10.69
N TYR A 150 26.44 -4.00 11.69
CA TYR A 150 26.47 -4.48 13.08
C TYR A 150 25.97 -3.42 14.05
N CYS A 151 25.49 -3.87 15.21
CA CYS A 151 25.42 -3.06 16.42
C CYS A 151 26.45 -3.54 17.44
N LEU A 152 26.77 -2.69 18.43
CA LEU A 152 27.79 -3.02 19.43
C LEU A 152 27.41 -4.28 20.24
N ALA A 153 26.12 -4.53 20.49
CA ALA A 153 25.69 -5.74 21.19
C ALA A 153 26.11 -7.03 20.44
N GLN A 154 26.00 -7.03 19.11
CA GLN A 154 26.40 -8.17 18.27
C GLN A 154 27.91 -8.35 18.24
N ILE A 155 28.66 -7.25 18.12
CA ILE A 155 30.13 -7.28 18.11
C ILE A 155 30.70 -7.82 19.42
N LEU A 156 30.08 -7.49 20.56
CA LEU A 156 30.54 -7.96 21.87
C LEU A 156 30.37 -9.47 22.09
N VAL A 157 29.58 -10.16 21.26
CA VAL A 157 29.46 -11.63 21.32
C VAL A 157 30.72 -12.31 20.78
N SER A 158 31.31 -11.80 19.69
CA SER A 158 32.54 -12.35 19.10
C SER A 158 33.82 -11.70 19.62
N LEU A 159 33.73 -10.45 20.09
CA LEU A 159 34.82 -9.59 20.56
C LEU A 159 36.10 -9.62 19.68
N PRO A 160 36.05 -9.03 18.47
CA PRO A 160 37.22 -8.89 17.61
C PRO A 160 38.34 -8.05 18.25
N ASP A 161 39.59 -8.28 17.83
CA ASP A 161 40.78 -7.62 18.39
C ASP A 161 40.76 -6.09 18.24
N ASP A 162 40.21 -5.56 17.13
CA ASP A 162 40.09 -4.12 16.90
C ASP A 162 39.22 -3.43 17.97
N TRP A 163 38.07 -4.04 18.28
CA TRP A 163 37.18 -3.54 19.33
C TRP A 163 37.77 -3.73 20.72
N LYS A 164 38.46 -4.84 20.97
CA LYS A 164 39.21 -5.05 22.21
C LYS A 164 40.26 -3.94 22.40
N ALA A 165 40.97 -3.56 21.34
CA ALA A 165 41.92 -2.45 21.38
C ALA A 165 41.21 -1.12 21.73
N ALA A 166 40.07 -0.82 21.09
CA ALA A 166 39.27 0.39 21.36
C ALA A 166 38.78 0.48 22.82
N PHE A 167 38.27 -0.61 23.40
CA PHE A 167 37.87 -0.63 24.81
C PHE A 167 39.06 -0.45 25.76
N THR A 168 40.20 -1.07 25.44
CA THR A 168 41.42 -0.92 26.26
C THR A 168 42.04 0.47 26.16
N SER A 169 41.97 1.15 25.01
CA SER A 169 42.48 2.51 24.84
C SER A 169 41.69 3.55 25.65
N LEU A 170 40.40 3.27 25.94
CA LEU A 170 39.59 4.02 26.90
C LEU A 170 39.82 3.64 28.37
N GLY A 171 40.69 2.65 28.64
CA GLY A 171 41.13 2.28 29.98
C GLY A 171 40.32 1.14 30.64
N MET A 172 39.49 0.41 29.89
CA MET A 172 38.81 -0.78 30.41
C MET A 172 39.78 -1.97 30.48
N LYS A 173 39.86 -2.63 31.65
CA LYS A 173 40.67 -3.83 31.83
C LYS A 173 40.06 -5.00 31.07
N VAL A 174 40.90 -5.83 30.44
CA VAL A 174 40.47 -7.01 29.65
C VAL A 174 39.54 -7.94 30.44
N LYS A 175 39.79 -8.17 31.74
CA LYS A 175 38.90 -8.99 32.58
C LYS A 175 37.49 -8.41 32.72
N VAL A 176 37.36 -7.09 32.83
CA VAL A 176 36.07 -6.40 32.93
C VAL A 176 35.35 -6.43 31.59
N LEU A 177 36.10 -6.28 30.49
CA LEU A 177 35.55 -6.39 29.12
C LEU A 177 34.98 -7.79 28.85
N LEU A 178 35.67 -8.86 29.25
CA LEU A 178 35.16 -10.23 29.11
C LEU A 178 33.88 -10.45 29.92
N ASN A 179 33.80 -9.87 31.14
CA ASN A 179 32.57 -9.89 31.93
C ASN A 179 31.42 -9.14 31.23
N LEU A 180 31.71 -7.97 30.65
CA LEU A 180 30.75 -7.20 29.86
C LEU A 180 30.20 -8.02 28.68
N CYS A 181 31.08 -8.66 27.90
CA CYS A 181 30.70 -9.54 26.80
C CYS A 181 29.79 -10.68 27.26
N GLY A 182 30.15 -11.36 28.36
CA GLY A 182 29.34 -12.45 28.92
C GLY A 182 27.94 -11.97 29.34
N ARG A 183 27.85 -10.80 29.98
CA ARG A 183 26.57 -10.21 30.39
C ARG A 183 25.71 -9.82 29.19
N VAL A 184 26.27 -9.14 28.18
CA VAL A 184 25.51 -8.76 26.98
C VAL A 184 25.04 -9.99 26.22
N SER A 185 25.91 -10.99 26.02
CA SER A 185 25.57 -12.25 25.35
C SER A 185 24.43 -12.99 26.07
N SER A 186 24.41 -13.00 27.41
CA SER A 186 23.35 -13.67 28.18
C SER A 186 21.97 -13.01 28.08
N VAL A 187 21.91 -11.74 27.66
CA VAL A 187 20.68 -10.92 27.67
C VAL A 187 20.21 -10.58 26.25
N LEU A 188 21.08 -10.70 25.24
CA LEU A 188 20.74 -10.44 23.85
C LEU A 188 19.71 -11.48 23.34
N PRO A 189 18.53 -11.03 22.85
CA PRO A 189 17.49 -11.96 22.45
C PRO A 189 17.79 -12.58 21.08
N GLU A 190 17.99 -13.90 21.04
CA GLU A 190 18.08 -14.66 19.79
C GLU A 190 16.69 -14.89 19.17
N GLU A 191 15.82 -15.56 19.93
CA GLU A 191 14.42 -15.82 19.61
C GLU A 191 13.54 -15.73 20.88
N VAL A 192 12.62 -14.78 20.90
CA VAL A 192 11.71 -14.48 22.00
C VAL A 192 10.32 -14.24 21.44
N ILE A 193 9.36 -15.08 21.84
CA ILE A 193 7.95 -14.96 21.49
C ILE A 193 7.14 -14.90 22.79
N PRO A 194 6.22 -13.92 22.96
CA PRO A 194 5.40 -13.82 24.15
C PRO A 194 4.50 -15.05 24.35
N SER A 195 4.37 -15.51 25.59
CA SER A 195 3.53 -16.66 25.96
C SER A 195 2.04 -16.34 26.03
N PHE A 196 1.67 -15.06 26.10
CA PHE A 196 0.29 -14.58 26.15
C PHE A 196 0.12 -13.34 25.25
N VAL A 197 -1.12 -13.05 24.87
CA VAL A 197 -1.46 -11.86 24.08
C VAL A 197 -1.92 -10.75 25.01
N ASP A 198 -1.29 -9.59 24.97
CA ASP A 198 -1.72 -8.42 25.76
C ASP A 198 -3.10 -7.94 25.27
N ARG A 199 -3.96 -7.48 26.20
CA ARG A 199 -5.30 -6.96 25.90
C ARG A 199 -5.30 -5.77 24.93
N TYR A 200 -4.20 -5.02 24.85
CA TYR A 200 -4.06 -3.87 23.97
C TYR A 200 -3.53 -4.25 22.58
N CYS A 201 -3.10 -5.51 22.38
CA CYS A 201 -2.74 -6.01 21.06
C CYS A 201 -4.00 -6.17 20.20
N ARG A 202 -3.94 -5.66 18.97
CA ARG A 202 -4.99 -5.91 17.97
C ARG A 202 -4.95 -7.39 17.57
N GLN A 203 -6.12 -7.99 17.42
CA GLN A 203 -6.26 -9.38 16.98
C GLN A 203 -7.26 -9.45 15.85
N ILE A 204 -6.97 -10.28 14.86
CA ILE A 204 -7.81 -10.50 13.69
C ILE A 204 -8.04 -12.00 13.55
N ARG A 205 -9.29 -12.41 13.32
CA ARG A 205 -9.63 -13.80 13.03
C ARG A 205 -9.43 -14.06 11.54
N MET A 206 -8.64 -15.07 11.20
CA MET A 206 -8.45 -15.51 9.82
C MET A 206 -8.74 -17.00 9.65
N PRO A 207 -9.23 -17.43 8.48
CA PRO A 207 -9.42 -18.84 8.18
C PRO A 207 -8.07 -19.57 8.16
N TYR A 208 -8.01 -20.75 8.78
CA TYR A 208 -6.81 -21.58 8.86
C TYR A 208 -7.20 -23.05 8.95
N HIS A 209 -6.79 -23.85 7.95
CA HIS A 209 -7.27 -25.22 7.75
C HIS A 209 -8.81 -25.26 7.79
N ASP A 210 -9.41 -26.16 8.56
CA ASP A 210 -10.86 -26.31 8.71
C ASP A 210 -11.48 -25.36 9.75
N GLY A 211 -10.69 -24.44 10.32
CA GLY A 211 -11.12 -23.57 11.41
C GLY A 211 -10.60 -22.14 11.29
N TYR A 212 -10.36 -21.53 12.45
CA TYR A 212 -9.87 -20.16 12.56
C TYR A 212 -8.63 -20.07 13.42
N THR A 213 -7.78 -19.11 13.09
CA THR A 213 -6.64 -18.71 13.91
C THR A 213 -6.72 -17.21 14.18
N ALA A 214 -6.35 -16.80 15.39
CA ALA A 214 -6.21 -15.41 15.75
C ALA A 214 -4.80 -14.92 15.40
N ILE A 215 -4.73 -13.81 14.70
CA ILE A 215 -3.47 -13.20 14.28
C ILE A 215 -3.31 -11.85 14.96
N THR A 216 -2.15 -11.63 15.57
CA THR A 216 -1.72 -10.31 16.02
C THR A 216 -0.75 -9.71 15.01
N PRO A 217 -1.17 -8.70 14.23
CA PRO A 217 -0.29 -8.01 13.31
C PRO A 217 0.75 -7.19 14.07
N VAL A 218 2.02 -7.39 13.77
CA VAL A 218 3.17 -6.74 14.40
C VAL A 218 4.07 -6.08 13.37
N ILE A 219 4.73 -5.00 13.76
CA ILE A 219 5.43 -4.14 12.81
C ILE A 219 6.92 -4.44 12.84
N SER A 220 7.43 -4.96 11.72
CA SER A 220 8.86 -5.15 11.51
C SER A 220 9.61 -3.81 11.60
N HIS A 221 10.65 -3.80 12.42
CA HIS A 221 11.55 -2.67 12.58
C HIS A 221 12.36 -2.39 11.31
N SER A 222 12.86 -3.44 10.63
CA SER A 222 13.68 -3.30 9.42
C SER A 222 12.91 -2.62 8.29
N ILE A 223 11.67 -3.05 8.04
CA ILE A 223 10.79 -2.42 7.04
C ILE A 223 10.52 -0.96 7.43
N GLN A 224 10.17 -0.70 8.69
CA GLN A 224 9.83 0.65 9.14
C GLN A 224 11.02 1.62 8.98
N SER A 225 12.23 1.18 9.36
CA SER A 225 13.48 1.93 9.17
C SER A 225 13.73 2.24 7.69
N LYS A 226 13.61 1.25 6.80
CA LYS A 226 13.83 1.43 5.35
C LYS A 226 12.84 2.40 4.72
N ILE A 227 11.57 2.40 5.14
CA ILE A 227 10.59 3.40 4.70
C ILE A 227 11.01 4.81 5.14
N GLN A 228 11.50 4.98 6.37
CA GLN A 228 11.98 6.30 6.82
C GLN A 228 13.22 6.77 6.04
N GLN A 229 14.16 5.86 5.75
CA GLN A 229 15.32 6.15 4.90
C GLN A 229 14.88 6.62 3.50
N ALA A 230 13.95 5.90 2.88
CA ALA A 230 13.41 6.25 1.56
C ALA A 230 12.70 7.62 1.56
N ALA A 231 11.94 7.92 2.62
CA ALA A 231 11.26 9.20 2.77
C ALA A 231 12.24 10.38 2.86
N ILE A 232 13.35 10.22 3.58
CA ILE A 232 14.41 11.23 3.68
C ILE A 232 15.11 11.45 2.33
N GLN A 233 15.31 10.37 1.57
CA GLN A 233 15.86 10.41 0.22
C GLN A 233 14.84 10.90 -0.83
N LYS A 234 13.60 11.20 -0.42
CA LYS A 234 12.49 11.61 -1.28
C LYS A 234 12.22 10.60 -2.42
N LYS A 235 12.44 9.31 -2.17
CA LYS A 235 12.20 8.22 -3.11
C LYS A 235 10.73 7.75 -3.00
N GLY A 236 9.78 8.53 -3.48
CA GLY A 236 8.34 8.16 -3.50
C GLY A 236 7.41 9.16 -2.82
N SER A 237 6.14 8.77 -2.66
CA SER A 237 5.09 9.57 -2.03
C SER A 237 4.82 9.09 -0.60
N PHE A 238 4.80 10.02 0.36
CA PHE A 238 4.67 9.72 1.78
C PHE A 238 3.68 10.65 2.48
N THR A 239 2.98 10.10 3.47
CA THR A 239 2.19 10.85 4.45
C THR A 239 2.77 10.66 5.85
N LYS A 240 2.51 11.60 6.75
CA LYS A 240 3.02 11.57 8.12
C LYS A 240 1.93 11.07 9.07
N VAL A 241 2.34 10.21 10.00
CA VAL A 241 1.55 9.74 11.13
C VAL A 241 2.22 10.23 12.41
N GLU A 242 1.50 11.02 13.20
CA GLU A 242 2.03 11.65 14.41
C GLU A 242 1.80 10.82 15.69
N PHE A 243 2.86 10.65 16.48
CA PHE A 243 2.80 10.06 17.81
C PHE A 243 3.09 11.10 18.88
N THR A 244 2.15 11.32 19.79
CA THR A 244 2.30 12.28 20.89
C THR A 244 3.32 11.84 21.95
N ARG A 245 3.46 10.53 22.18
CA ARG A 245 4.37 9.93 23.20
C ARG A 245 5.44 9.06 22.54
N THR A 246 6.27 9.70 21.73
CA THR A 246 7.26 9.07 20.84
C THR A 246 8.20 8.09 21.55
N ALA A 247 8.80 8.52 22.66
CA ALA A 247 9.73 7.76 23.49
C ALA A 247 9.13 6.48 24.09
N ALA A 248 7.80 6.42 24.24
CA ALA A 248 7.10 5.24 24.76
C ALA A 248 6.76 4.22 23.66
N VAL A 249 6.81 4.61 22.38
CA VAL A 249 6.53 3.74 21.23
C VAL A 249 7.77 2.90 20.90
N SER A 250 8.88 3.57 20.59
CA SER A 250 10.18 2.95 20.30
C SER A 250 11.28 4.00 20.16
N GLU A 251 12.53 3.54 20.12
CA GLU A 251 13.69 4.38 19.81
C GLU A 251 13.54 5.06 18.43
N LEU A 252 13.13 4.32 17.39
CA LEU A 252 12.98 4.86 16.03
C LEU A 252 12.01 6.04 15.97
N VAL A 253 10.84 5.88 16.58
CA VAL A 253 9.79 6.92 16.60
C VAL A 253 10.24 8.14 17.41
N ALA A 254 11.00 7.92 18.48
CA ALA A 254 11.60 9.00 19.27
C ALA A 254 12.65 9.78 18.45
N SER A 255 13.50 9.08 17.71
CA SER A 255 14.60 9.66 16.94
C SER A 255 14.14 10.52 15.76
N ILE A 256 12.98 10.23 15.16
CA ILE A 256 12.34 11.07 14.13
C ILE A 256 11.40 12.15 14.70
N GLY A 257 11.32 12.29 16.02
CA GLY A 257 10.48 13.30 16.68
C GLY A 257 8.97 13.01 16.61
N GLY A 258 8.57 11.75 16.38
CA GLY A 258 7.17 11.33 16.40
C GLY A 258 6.44 11.33 15.09
N PHE A 259 7.06 11.82 14.01
CA PHE A 259 6.45 11.83 12.68
C PHE A 259 6.94 10.64 11.87
N VAL A 260 6.17 9.56 11.86
CA VAL A 260 6.47 8.34 11.08
C VAL A 260 5.91 8.52 9.68
N ASN A 261 6.72 8.29 8.65
CA ASN A 261 6.25 8.31 7.27
C ASN A 261 5.65 6.95 6.87
N ALA A 262 4.52 6.98 6.17
CA ALA A 262 3.92 5.84 5.49
C ALA A 262 3.77 6.16 3.99
N LEU A 263 3.86 5.15 3.12
CA LEU A 263 3.66 5.28 1.68
C LEU A 263 2.24 5.77 1.40
N SER A 264 2.07 6.86 0.64
CA SER A 264 0.77 7.50 0.42
C SER A 264 0.37 7.48 -1.04
N TYR A 265 -0.51 6.55 -1.39
CA TYR A 265 -0.98 6.30 -2.76
C TYR A 265 -2.51 6.10 -2.78
N PRO A 266 -3.30 7.16 -2.52
CA PRO A 266 -4.75 7.11 -2.70
C PRO A 266 -5.10 6.85 -4.18
N PRO A 267 -6.24 6.20 -4.47
CA PRO A 267 -6.70 6.00 -5.83
C PRO A 267 -7.02 7.35 -6.48
N ASP A 268 -6.61 7.51 -7.74
CA ASP A 268 -6.95 8.69 -8.55
C ASP A 268 -8.36 8.51 -9.11
N VAL A 269 -9.34 9.09 -8.42
CA VAL A 269 -10.76 9.00 -8.73
C VAL A 269 -11.26 10.40 -9.11
N GLY A 270 -11.89 10.51 -10.28
CA GLY A 270 -12.43 11.76 -10.78
C GLY A 270 -13.69 12.20 -10.02
N ILE A 271 -14.05 13.48 -10.15
CA ILE A 271 -15.32 13.98 -9.61
C ILE A 271 -16.45 13.50 -10.53
N SER A 272 -17.39 12.72 -10.01
CA SER A 272 -18.64 12.39 -10.69
C SER A 272 -19.55 13.63 -10.75
N HIS A 273 -19.96 14.04 -11.95
CA HIS A 273 -20.89 15.17 -12.12
C HIS A 273 -22.30 14.64 -12.35
N HIS A 274 -23.27 14.99 -11.52
CA HIS A 274 -24.68 14.79 -11.84
C HIS A 274 -25.09 15.73 -13.01
N GLY A 275 -25.88 15.23 -13.96
CA GLY A 275 -26.30 16.00 -15.14
C GLY A 275 -25.27 16.07 -16.27
N LEU A 276 -24.54 14.97 -16.52
CA LEU A 276 -23.50 14.88 -17.56
C LEU A 276 -23.97 15.40 -18.92
N SER A 277 -25.11 14.91 -19.44
CA SER A 277 -25.61 15.32 -20.75
C SER A 277 -25.83 16.83 -20.88
N GLN A 278 -26.43 17.48 -19.87
CA GLN A 278 -26.66 18.93 -19.86
C GLN A 278 -25.34 19.72 -19.71
N SER A 279 -24.43 19.23 -18.87
CA SER A 279 -23.10 19.82 -18.69
C SER A 279 -22.25 19.76 -19.98
N ARG A 280 -22.28 18.62 -20.68
CA ARG A 280 -21.56 18.43 -21.96
C ARG A 280 -22.16 19.27 -23.08
N LEU A 281 -23.50 19.35 -23.15
CA LEU A 281 -24.20 20.26 -24.04
C LEU A 281 -23.79 21.72 -23.80
N PHE A 282 -23.80 22.17 -22.54
CA PHE A 282 -23.38 23.52 -22.18
C PHE A 282 -21.91 23.78 -22.53
N GLN A 283 -21.02 22.78 -22.38
CA GLN A 283 -19.62 22.90 -22.80
C GLN A 283 -19.51 23.12 -24.32
N ILE A 284 -20.23 22.33 -25.12
CA ILE A 284 -20.23 22.47 -26.59
C ILE A 284 -20.77 23.84 -27.01
N GLN A 285 -21.89 24.28 -26.43
CA GLN A 285 -22.52 25.57 -26.76
C GLN A 285 -21.58 26.76 -26.46
N ASN A 286 -20.70 26.62 -25.47
CA ASN A 286 -19.66 27.59 -25.14
C ASN A 286 -18.34 27.40 -25.92
N GLY A 287 -18.34 26.57 -26.96
CA GLY A 287 -17.16 26.32 -27.82
C GLY A 287 -16.05 25.50 -27.15
N LYS A 288 -16.33 24.82 -26.02
CA LYS A 288 -15.37 23.94 -25.35
C LYS A 288 -15.46 22.53 -25.91
N GLN A 289 -14.31 21.88 -26.05
CA GLN A 289 -14.22 20.49 -26.47
C GLN A 289 -14.55 19.53 -25.32
N ILE A 290 -15.20 18.40 -25.63
CA ILE A 290 -15.58 17.37 -24.62
C ILE A 290 -14.43 16.39 -24.34
N PHE A 291 -13.57 16.17 -25.32
CA PHE A 291 -12.45 15.22 -25.20
C PHE A 291 -11.52 15.58 -24.03
N ASN A 292 -10.89 14.57 -23.43
CA ASN A 292 -9.96 14.79 -22.32
C ASN A 292 -8.59 15.25 -22.84
N GLY A 293 -8.42 16.56 -23.04
CA GLY A 293 -7.18 17.14 -23.55
C GLY A 293 -5.95 16.94 -22.65
N ASN A 294 -6.14 16.87 -21.32
CA ASN A 294 -5.04 16.73 -20.35
C ASN A 294 -4.26 15.42 -20.54
N VAL A 295 -4.95 14.37 -20.99
CA VAL A 295 -4.36 13.05 -21.24
C VAL A 295 -3.31 13.10 -22.36
N LEU A 296 -3.46 14.02 -23.33
CA LEU A 296 -2.48 14.21 -24.39
C LEU A 296 -1.18 14.84 -23.90
N LEU A 297 -1.18 15.51 -22.73
CA LEU A 297 0.02 16.13 -22.14
C LEU A 297 0.85 15.17 -21.29
N LYS A 298 0.36 13.95 -21.05
CA LYS A 298 1.04 12.97 -20.20
C LYS A 298 2.42 12.59 -20.80
N PRO A 299 3.49 12.50 -19.98
CA PRO A 299 4.82 12.13 -20.47
C PRO A 299 4.85 10.74 -21.10
N GLN A 300 3.99 9.82 -20.63
CA GLN A 300 3.84 8.47 -21.21
C GLN A 300 3.36 8.53 -22.66
N PHE A 301 2.43 9.43 -22.98
CA PHE A 301 1.94 9.60 -24.35
C PHE A 301 3.01 10.17 -25.27
N ILE A 302 3.72 11.20 -24.80
CA ILE A 302 4.86 11.79 -25.53
C ILE A 302 5.91 10.71 -25.80
N GLY A 303 6.30 9.95 -24.78
CA GLY A 303 7.23 8.84 -24.91
C GLY A 303 6.74 7.73 -25.84
N ALA A 304 5.42 7.47 -25.90
CA ALA A 304 4.84 6.54 -26.84
C ALA A 304 4.94 7.04 -28.30
N LEU A 305 4.64 8.31 -28.55
CA LEU A 305 4.79 8.93 -29.87
C LEU A 305 6.26 8.93 -30.33
N GLU A 306 7.17 9.31 -29.43
CA GLU A 306 8.62 9.30 -29.68
C GLU A 306 9.15 7.89 -29.92
N GLY A 307 8.69 6.89 -29.16
CA GLY A 307 9.06 5.49 -29.36
C GLY A 307 8.64 4.95 -30.73
N ILE A 308 7.57 5.48 -31.33
CA ILE A 308 7.15 5.15 -32.70
C ILE A 308 8.02 5.89 -33.73
N ILE A 309 8.33 7.17 -33.51
CA ILE A 309 9.13 7.99 -34.44
C ILE A 309 10.60 7.54 -34.49
N PHE A 310 11.19 7.30 -33.32
CA PHE A 310 12.62 7.00 -33.11
C PHE A 310 12.91 5.51 -32.91
N ASN A 311 12.04 4.63 -33.41
CA ASN A 311 12.15 3.17 -33.31
C ASN A 311 13.48 2.58 -33.87
N HIS A 312 14.28 3.37 -34.58
CA HIS A 312 15.59 2.96 -35.11
C HIS A 312 16.75 3.04 -34.09
N SER A 313 16.55 3.67 -32.93
CA SER A 313 17.59 3.91 -31.91
C SER A 313 18.04 2.66 -31.14
N ALA A 314 17.20 1.62 -31.03
CA ALA A 314 17.59 0.37 -30.38
C ALA A 314 18.46 -0.50 -31.31
N LEU A 315 19.52 -1.09 -30.78
CA LEU A 315 20.52 -1.85 -31.55
C LEU A 315 19.97 -3.20 -32.07
N ALA A 316 19.12 -3.89 -31.31
CA ALA A 316 18.61 -5.22 -31.67
C ALA A 316 17.16 -5.22 -32.21
N LEU A 317 16.90 -6.04 -33.25
CA LEU A 317 15.59 -6.15 -33.90
C LEU A 317 14.46 -6.60 -32.94
N LYS A 318 14.78 -7.49 -31.98
CA LYS A 318 13.86 -7.93 -30.92
C LYS A 318 13.44 -6.78 -30.01
N GLN A 319 14.40 -5.94 -29.59
CA GLN A 319 14.16 -4.76 -28.75
C GLN A 319 13.32 -3.72 -29.50
N ARG A 320 13.58 -3.48 -30.80
CA ARG A 320 12.74 -2.60 -31.64
C ARG A 320 11.28 -3.06 -31.70
N ARG A 321 11.06 -4.37 -31.88
CA ARG A 321 9.69 -4.93 -31.87
C ARG A 321 9.01 -4.74 -30.52
N GLN A 322 9.71 -5.02 -29.42
CA GLN A 322 9.16 -4.85 -28.07
C GLN A 322 8.83 -3.39 -27.75
N LEU A 323 9.71 -2.45 -28.08
CA LEU A 323 9.49 -1.01 -27.92
C LEU A 323 8.26 -0.57 -28.72
N ARG A 324 8.17 -0.94 -30.00
CA ARG A 324 7.00 -0.60 -30.83
C ARG A 324 5.69 -1.16 -30.27
N VAL A 325 5.69 -2.40 -29.79
CA VAL A 325 4.49 -3.01 -29.17
C VAL A 325 4.11 -2.27 -27.89
N LYS A 326 5.09 -1.93 -27.04
CA LYS A 326 4.87 -1.15 -25.81
C LYS A 326 4.29 0.23 -26.15
N SER A 327 4.88 0.95 -27.10
CA SER A 327 4.41 2.27 -27.52
C SER A 327 3.01 2.24 -28.13
N ILE A 328 2.68 1.24 -28.96
CA ILE A 328 1.32 1.10 -29.51
C ILE A 328 0.30 0.78 -28.42
N LYS A 329 0.66 -0.07 -27.45
CA LYS A 329 -0.21 -0.38 -26.31
C LYS A 329 -0.49 0.87 -25.48
N GLU A 330 0.56 1.65 -25.19
CA GLU A 330 0.42 2.90 -24.45
C GLU A 330 -0.41 3.92 -25.22
N LEU A 331 -0.15 4.08 -26.52
CA LEU A 331 -0.93 4.93 -27.42
C LEU A 331 -2.42 4.60 -27.37
N ARG A 332 -2.78 3.31 -27.42
CA ARG A 332 -4.19 2.86 -27.33
C ARG A 332 -4.79 3.18 -25.97
N ASN A 333 -4.07 2.96 -24.87
CA ASN A 333 -4.54 3.29 -23.54
C ASN A 333 -4.82 4.80 -23.41
N THR A 334 -3.89 5.64 -23.85
CA THR A 334 -4.04 7.10 -23.81
C THR A 334 -5.21 7.57 -24.68
N LEU A 335 -5.33 7.06 -25.91
CA LEU A 335 -6.46 7.43 -26.79
C LEU A 335 -7.80 6.96 -26.24
N SER A 336 -7.83 5.85 -25.49
CA SER A 336 -9.04 5.40 -24.77
C SER A 336 -9.44 6.39 -23.69
N GLU A 337 -8.48 6.87 -22.89
CA GLU A 337 -8.68 7.90 -21.85
C GLU A 337 -9.08 9.26 -22.46
N TRP A 338 -8.53 9.62 -23.63
CA TRP A 338 -8.90 10.83 -24.38
C TRP A 338 -10.35 10.78 -24.89
N PHE A 339 -10.77 9.63 -25.41
CA PHE A 339 -12.12 9.40 -25.96
C PHE A 339 -13.19 9.12 -24.89
N ALA A 340 -12.76 8.81 -23.66
CA ALA A 340 -13.60 8.35 -22.57
C ALA A 340 -14.82 9.26 -22.30
N PRO A 341 -14.72 10.61 -22.23
CA PRO A 341 -15.87 11.47 -21.96
C PRO A 341 -17.04 11.31 -22.94
N ILE A 342 -16.76 11.03 -24.22
CA ILE A 342 -17.80 10.80 -25.24
C ILE A 342 -18.47 9.45 -25.03
N LEU A 343 -17.72 8.43 -24.62
CA LEU A 343 -18.28 7.12 -24.30
C LEU A 343 -19.19 7.16 -23.08
N GLU A 344 -18.85 7.96 -22.08
CA GLU A 344 -19.70 8.18 -20.91
C GLU A 344 -20.98 8.90 -21.29
N TRP A 345 -20.88 9.97 -22.08
CA TRP A 345 -22.06 10.70 -22.56
C TRP A 345 -22.99 9.82 -23.41
N ARG A 346 -22.41 8.99 -24.29
CA ARG A 346 -23.18 8.02 -25.08
C ARG A 346 -23.94 7.03 -24.19
N LEU A 347 -23.33 6.54 -23.11
CA LEU A 347 -23.99 5.62 -22.19
C LEU A 347 -25.07 6.30 -21.36
N ASP A 348 -24.83 7.53 -20.89
CA ASP A 348 -25.80 8.35 -20.16
C ASP A 348 -27.09 8.53 -20.96
N ILE A 349 -26.97 8.78 -22.28
CA ILE A 349 -28.12 8.89 -23.19
C ILE A 349 -28.88 7.57 -23.35
N ILE A 350 -28.15 6.45 -23.46
CA ILE A 350 -28.75 5.10 -23.55
C ILE A 350 -29.48 4.75 -22.25
N GLU A 351 -28.93 5.11 -21.10
CA GLU A 351 -29.44 4.77 -19.77
C GLU A 351 -30.64 5.61 -19.35
N ASN A 352 -30.53 6.94 -19.48
CA ASN A 352 -31.59 7.87 -19.11
C ASN A 352 -32.68 8.02 -20.18
N ARG A 353 -32.57 7.27 -21.30
CA ARG A 353 -33.45 7.37 -22.48
C ARG A 353 -33.68 8.82 -22.89
N VAL A 354 -32.62 9.63 -22.84
CA VAL A 354 -32.72 11.06 -23.15
C VAL A 354 -33.14 11.18 -24.62
N ASN A 355 -34.21 11.92 -24.88
CA ASN A 355 -34.66 12.14 -26.25
C ASN A 355 -33.58 12.92 -27.01
N LEU A 356 -33.05 12.30 -28.07
CA LEU A 356 -32.05 12.91 -28.95
C LEU A 356 -32.51 14.25 -29.58
N ILE A 357 -33.81 14.54 -29.51
CA ILE A 357 -34.48 15.77 -29.97
C ILE A 357 -33.93 17.00 -29.23
N ASP A 358 -33.51 16.87 -27.97
CA ASP A 358 -32.95 17.98 -27.18
C ASP A 358 -31.55 18.42 -27.66
N PHE A 359 -30.94 17.66 -28.59
CA PHE A 359 -29.58 17.89 -29.10
C PHE A 359 -29.54 18.36 -30.57
N GLU A 360 -30.69 18.71 -31.16
CA GLU A 360 -30.79 19.15 -32.57
C GLU A 360 -29.86 20.33 -32.92
N SER A 361 -29.57 21.20 -31.95
CA SER A 361 -28.66 22.35 -32.10
C SER A 361 -27.21 21.99 -32.48
N ILE A 362 -26.81 20.71 -32.34
CA ILE A 362 -25.42 20.24 -32.52
C ILE A 362 -25.33 19.12 -33.59
N ASN A 363 -26.39 18.86 -34.34
CA ASN A 363 -26.52 17.74 -35.29
C ASN A 363 -25.33 17.59 -36.28
N ASP A 364 -24.75 18.71 -36.73
CA ASP A 364 -23.65 18.69 -37.70
C ASP A 364 -22.27 18.35 -37.09
N GLN A 365 -22.12 18.46 -35.77
CA GLN A 365 -20.84 18.25 -35.10
C GLN A 365 -20.45 16.77 -34.97
N LEU A 366 -19.15 16.52 -34.84
CA LEU A 366 -18.58 15.18 -34.69
C LEU A 366 -19.13 14.48 -33.44
N GLU A 367 -19.23 15.24 -32.35
CA GLU A 367 -19.64 14.79 -31.02
C GLU A 367 -21.06 14.22 -31.04
N TYR A 368 -22.00 14.88 -31.74
CA TYR A 368 -23.36 14.37 -31.93
C TYR A 368 -23.36 13.06 -32.73
N LYS A 369 -22.57 12.98 -33.82
CA LYS A 369 -22.46 11.76 -34.64
C LYS A 369 -21.88 10.59 -33.84
N LEU A 370 -20.88 10.83 -32.99
CA LEU A 370 -20.27 9.81 -32.14
C LEU A 370 -21.23 9.25 -31.09
N VAL A 371 -22.14 10.10 -30.58
CA VAL A 371 -23.12 9.73 -29.56
C VAL A 371 -24.36 9.07 -30.15
N SER A 372 -24.80 9.45 -31.35
CA SER A 372 -26.04 8.96 -31.98
C SER A 372 -25.88 7.72 -32.87
N THR A 373 -24.68 7.46 -33.42
CA THR A 373 -24.45 6.37 -34.38
C THR A 373 -24.54 4.98 -33.72
N SER A 374 -25.05 3.94 -34.40
CA SER A 374 -25.03 2.56 -33.87
C SER A 374 -23.62 1.97 -33.78
N ASP A 375 -23.38 1.02 -32.87
CA ASP A 375 -22.03 0.48 -32.62
C ASP A 375 -21.36 -0.09 -33.89
N ASP A 376 -22.13 -0.78 -34.74
CA ASP A 376 -21.64 -1.36 -36.00
C ASP A 376 -21.11 -0.32 -37.00
N LYS A 377 -21.60 0.92 -36.90
CA LYS A 377 -21.27 2.03 -37.83
C LYS A 377 -20.23 2.99 -37.25
N LEU A 378 -19.88 2.88 -35.96
CA LEU A 378 -18.84 3.72 -35.32
C LEU A 378 -17.50 3.72 -36.08
N PRO A 379 -16.98 2.58 -36.62
CA PRO A 379 -15.72 2.57 -37.35
C PRO A 379 -15.69 3.45 -38.60
N SER A 380 -16.84 3.91 -39.11
CA SER A 380 -16.90 4.85 -40.24
C SER A 380 -16.43 6.27 -39.85
N LEU A 381 -16.47 6.62 -38.56
CA LEU A 381 -16.12 7.94 -38.03
C LEU A 381 -14.62 8.13 -37.74
N VAL A 382 -13.76 7.16 -38.11
CA VAL A 382 -12.31 7.21 -37.86
C VAL A 382 -11.65 8.43 -38.50
N ILE A 383 -12.01 8.77 -39.74
CA ILE A 383 -11.37 9.87 -40.47
C ILE A 383 -11.70 11.23 -39.82
N PRO A 384 -12.99 11.57 -39.57
CA PRO A 384 -13.34 12.77 -38.82
C PRO A 384 -12.71 12.85 -37.42
N LEU A 385 -12.71 11.74 -36.66
CA LEU A 385 -12.12 11.68 -35.32
C LEU A 385 -10.60 11.89 -35.35
N PHE A 386 -9.92 11.32 -36.35
CA PHE A 386 -8.50 11.52 -36.57
C PHE A 386 -8.17 12.97 -36.94
N GLY A 387 -9.02 13.63 -37.73
CA GLY A 387 -8.90 15.06 -38.02
C GLY A 387 -8.95 15.90 -36.74
N SER A 388 -9.97 15.66 -35.90
CA SER A 388 -10.12 16.35 -34.60
C SER A 388 -8.89 16.16 -33.68
N LEU A 389 -8.40 14.92 -33.55
CA LEU A 389 -7.20 14.64 -32.76
C LEU A 389 -5.98 15.44 -33.23
N ASN A 390 -5.72 15.49 -34.55
CA ASN A 390 -4.57 16.23 -35.07
C ASN A 390 -4.72 17.74 -34.92
N SER A 391 -5.93 18.28 -35.09
CA SER A 391 -6.22 19.68 -34.79
C SER A 391 -5.96 20.01 -33.31
N MET A 392 -6.34 19.12 -32.38
CA MET A 392 -6.00 19.28 -30.96
C MET A 392 -4.49 19.27 -30.71
N LEU A 393 -3.76 18.33 -31.32
CA LEU A 393 -2.29 18.28 -31.20
C LEU A 393 -1.62 19.54 -31.78
N ALA A 394 -2.16 20.11 -32.86
CA ALA A 394 -1.66 21.35 -33.46
C ALA A 394 -1.91 22.59 -32.60
N ASN A 395 -3.01 22.61 -31.84
CA ASN A 395 -3.34 23.75 -30.97
C ASN A 395 -2.54 23.75 -29.66
N ILE A 396 -1.96 22.61 -29.26
CA ILE A 396 -1.14 22.49 -28.05
C ILE A 396 0.33 22.77 -28.40
N PRO A 397 0.97 23.83 -27.87
CA PRO A 397 2.34 24.22 -28.25
C PRO A 397 3.37 23.08 -28.15
N MET A 398 3.29 22.26 -27.10
CA MET A 398 4.22 21.14 -26.87
C MET A 398 4.01 19.97 -27.85
N MET A 399 2.80 19.84 -28.43
CA MET A 399 2.40 18.70 -29.27
C MET A 399 2.40 19.00 -30.77
N GLN A 400 2.58 20.27 -31.15
CA GLN A 400 2.59 20.72 -32.55
C GLN A 400 3.49 19.87 -33.45
N LYS A 401 4.67 19.46 -32.96
CA LYS A 401 5.62 18.62 -33.69
C LYS A 401 5.12 17.21 -34.03
N TYR A 402 4.08 16.72 -33.35
CA TYR A 402 3.48 15.40 -33.58
C TYR A 402 2.22 15.46 -34.46
N ALA A 403 1.59 16.63 -34.57
CA ALA A 403 0.42 16.82 -35.39
C ALA A 403 0.76 16.54 -36.86
N PHE A 404 -0.04 15.70 -37.53
CA PHE A 404 0.13 15.29 -38.93
C PHE A 404 1.51 14.70 -39.27
N HIS A 405 2.27 14.22 -38.28
CA HIS A 405 3.60 13.66 -38.53
C HIS A 405 3.49 12.35 -39.35
N PRO A 406 4.24 12.18 -40.46
CA PRO A 406 4.03 11.10 -41.44
C PRO A 406 4.16 9.70 -40.84
N LYS A 407 5.10 9.51 -39.90
CA LYS A 407 5.29 8.21 -39.22
C LYS A 407 4.19 7.88 -38.19
N LEU A 408 3.40 8.85 -37.76
CA LEU A 408 2.34 8.68 -36.75
C LEU A 408 0.94 8.56 -37.37
N MET A 409 0.74 9.01 -38.61
CA MET A 409 -0.55 8.97 -39.31
C MET A 409 -1.22 7.59 -39.27
N GLU A 410 -0.52 6.57 -39.78
CA GLU A 410 -1.04 5.21 -39.83
C GLU A 410 -1.23 4.60 -38.42
N PRO A 411 -0.22 4.62 -37.51
CA PRO A 411 -0.41 4.10 -36.15
C PRO A 411 -1.59 4.71 -35.39
N LEU A 412 -1.80 6.03 -35.50
CA LEU A 412 -2.90 6.73 -34.85
C LEU A 412 -4.26 6.34 -35.47
N LYS A 413 -4.37 6.31 -36.80
CA LYS A 413 -5.60 5.87 -37.48
C LYS A 413 -5.96 4.43 -37.13
N PHE A 414 -4.98 3.52 -37.13
CA PHE A 414 -5.20 2.13 -36.72
C PHE A 414 -5.60 2.01 -35.25
N ALA A 415 -5.02 2.82 -34.36
CA ALA A 415 -5.40 2.83 -32.96
C ALA A 415 -6.85 3.33 -32.77
N LEU A 416 -7.26 4.41 -33.44
CA LEU A 416 -8.64 4.91 -33.40
C LEU A 416 -9.63 3.91 -34.00
N LYS A 417 -9.31 3.30 -35.15
CA LYS A 417 -10.14 2.25 -35.75
C LYS A 417 -10.31 1.06 -34.81
N TRP A 418 -9.24 0.64 -34.15
CA TRP A 418 -9.27 -0.43 -33.15
C TRP A 418 -10.18 -0.07 -31.97
N LEU A 419 -10.10 1.17 -31.46
CA LEU A 419 -10.98 1.64 -30.39
C LEU A 419 -12.45 1.59 -30.79
N LEU A 420 -12.81 2.16 -31.94
CA LEU A 420 -14.19 2.21 -32.43
C LEU A 420 -14.76 0.82 -32.74
N SER A 421 -13.93 -0.10 -33.24
CA SER A 421 -14.36 -1.47 -33.53
C SER A 421 -14.58 -2.30 -32.25
N ASN A 422 -13.78 -2.06 -31.21
CA ASN A 422 -13.87 -2.82 -29.96
C ASN A 422 -14.96 -2.32 -29.01
N ILE A 423 -15.57 -1.18 -29.28
CA ILE A 423 -16.75 -0.72 -28.54
C ILE A 423 -17.96 -1.63 -28.84
N GLY A 424 -18.08 -2.14 -30.06
CA GLY A 424 -19.17 -3.04 -30.49
C GLY A 424 -18.84 -4.53 -30.55
N ASN A 425 -17.55 -4.92 -30.63
CA ASN A 425 -17.17 -6.34 -30.75
C ASN A 425 -17.26 -7.07 -29.40
N GLU A 426 -18.42 -7.66 -29.12
CA GLU A 426 -18.53 -8.78 -28.19
C GLU A 426 -17.79 -9.98 -28.81
N SER A 427 -16.70 -10.42 -28.19
CA SER A 427 -16.19 -11.75 -28.48
C SER A 427 -17.14 -12.75 -27.82
N ASP A 428 -18.27 -13.01 -28.47
CA ASP A 428 -19.21 -14.12 -28.24
C ASP A 428 -18.53 -15.46 -28.64
N VAL A 429 -17.31 -15.71 -28.18
CA VAL A 429 -16.81 -17.07 -28.15
C VAL A 429 -17.43 -17.68 -26.90
N ALA A 430 -18.57 -18.35 -27.11
CA ALA A 430 -19.21 -19.19 -26.12
C ALA A 430 -18.15 -20.09 -25.50
N ILE A 431 -17.75 -19.77 -24.27
CA ILE A 431 -17.13 -20.76 -23.41
C ILE A 431 -18.24 -21.80 -23.22
N LYS A 432 -17.91 -23.08 -23.37
CA LYS A 432 -18.76 -24.11 -22.79
C LYS A 432 -18.75 -23.80 -21.30
N ASP A 433 -19.75 -23.08 -20.80
CA ASP A 433 -19.95 -22.88 -19.37
C ASP A 433 -19.94 -24.31 -18.81
N ASP A 434 -18.88 -24.69 -18.10
CA ASP A 434 -18.90 -25.93 -17.33
C ASP A 434 -20.13 -25.81 -16.42
N ASP A 435 -20.99 -26.84 -16.40
CA ASP A 435 -22.26 -26.92 -15.68
C ASP A 435 -22.11 -26.84 -14.13
N LEU A 436 -21.04 -26.24 -13.63
CA LEU A 436 -20.85 -25.98 -12.21
C LEU A 436 -21.83 -24.86 -11.78
N PRO A 437 -22.66 -25.11 -10.76
CA PRO A 437 -23.60 -24.12 -10.30
C PRO A 437 -22.84 -23.04 -9.51
N PHE A 438 -22.68 -21.85 -10.09
CA PHE A 438 -22.15 -20.65 -9.41
C PHE A 438 -23.12 -19.48 -9.53
N ARG A 439 -22.93 -18.45 -8.70
CA ARG A 439 -23.64 -17.17 -8.77
C ARG A 439 -22.68 -16.01 -8.61
N TYR A 440 -22.97 -14.90 -9.29
CA TYR A 440 -22.30 -13.62 -9.01
C TYR A 440 -23.23 -12.70 -8.25
N LEU A 441 -22.81 -12.24 -7.08
CA LEU A 441 -23.47 -11.18 -6.34
C LEU A 441 -22.84 -9.84 -6.69
N HIS A 442 -23.65 -8.90 -7.19
CA HIS A 442 -23.24 -7.53 -7.46
C HIS A 442 -23.85 -6.60 -6.40
N LEU A 443 -22.97 -5.93 -5.68
CA LEU A 443 -23.27 -4.89 -4.71
C LEU A 443 -22.86 -3.55 -5.31
N SER A 444 -23.80 -2.66 -5.63
CA SER A 444 -23.50 -1.40 -6.33
C SER A 444 -23.80 -0.16 -5.49
N GLY A 445 -22.89 0.81 -5.50
CA GLY A 445 -23.08 2.10 -4.86
C GLY A 445 -23.01 2.05 -3.33
N VAL A 446 -22.34 1.04 -2.78
CA VAL A 446 -22.15 0.92 -1.32
C VAL A 446 -21.33 2.10 -0.84
N ARG A 447 -21.83 2.80 0.18
CA ARG A 447 -21.16 3.97 0.75
C ARG A 447 -20.53 3.58 2.07
N VAL A 448 -19.27 3.95 2.25
CA VAL A 448 -18.57 3.77 3.52
C VAL A 448 -18.05 5.10 3.99
N PHE A 449 -18.35 5.39 5.24
CA PHE A 449 -17.84 6.54 5.94
C PHE A 449 -16.76 6.12 6.91
N ASP A 450 -15.74 6.97 7.04
CA ASP A 450 -14.79 6.92 8.14
C ASP A 450 -13.95 5.63 8.19
N ALA A 451 -13.76 4.98 7.03
CA ALA A 451 -12.96 3.76 6.88
C ALA A 451 -11.47 4.03 7.05
N GLN A 452 -10.72 3.07 7.59
CA GLN A 452 -9.28 3.23 7.80
C GLN A 452 -8.51 3.20 6.47
N ALA A 453 -8.02 4.37 6.03
CA ALA A 453 -7.18 4.55 4.84
C ALA A 453 -5.73 4.08 5.09
N LEU A 454 -5.27 4.11 6.35
CA LEU A 454 -4.00 3.52 6.77
C LEU A 454 -4.14 1.98 6.83
N SER A 455 -4.08 1.32 5.67
CA SER A 455 -4.26 -0.13 5.51
C SER A 455 -3.36 -0.95 6.45
N ASN A 456 -2.11 -0.51 6.62
CA ASN A 456 -1.17 -0.97 7.63
C ASN A 456 -0.25 0.21 8.00
N PRO A 457 0.61 0.07 9.03
CA PRO A 457 1.57 1.12 9.39
C PRO A 457 2.58 1.55 8.32
N TYR A 458 2.60 0.88 7.16
CA TYR A 458 3.49 1.16 6.03
C TYR A 458 2.80 1.86 4.87
N CYS A 459 1.49 1.65 4.66
CA CYS A 459 0.76 2.04 3.47
C CYS A 459 -0.56 2.75 3.80
N SER A 460 -0.77 3.90 3.17
CA SER A 460 -1.96 4.74 3.25
C SER A 460 -2.55 4.98 1.85
N GLY A 461 -3.86 4.87 1.73
CA GLY A 461 -4.59 4.97 0.47
C GLY A 461 -5.89 4.20 0.59
N ILE A 462 -6.09 3.18 -0.26
CA ILE A 462 -7.23 2.28 -0.09
C ILE A 462 -7.17 1.50 1.23
N PRO A 463 -8.31 1.16 1.84
CA PRO A 463 -8.38 0.17 2.91
C PRO A 463 -7.76 -1.18 2.49
N SER A 464 -7.32 -1.98 3.46
CA SER A 464 -6.63 -3.24 3.16
C SER A 464 -7.52 -4.22 2.39
N LEU A 465 -6.94 -4.97 1.45
CA LEU A 465 -7.68 -6.01 0.72
C LEU A 465 -8.18 -7.12 1.66
N THR A 466 -7.47 -7.36 2.76
CA THR A 466 -7.89 -8.27 3.82
C THR A 466 -9.13 -7.78 4.57
N ALA A 467 -9.38 -6.46 4.64
CA ALA A 467 -10.61 -5.93 5.20
C ALA A 467 -11.80 -6.22 4.29
N VAL A 468 -11.62 -6.17 2.97
CA VAL A 468 -12.67 -6.53 1.99
C VAL A 468 -12.99 -8.02 2.12
N TRP A 469 -11.97 -8.86 2.16
CA TRP A 469 -12.16 -10.29 2.40
C TRP A 469 -12.82 -10.58 3.75
N GLY A 470 -12.38 -9.92 4.83
CA GLY A 470 -12.95 -10.09 6.16
C GLY A 470 -14.43 -9.71 6.23
N MET A 471 -14.81 -8.62 5.57
CA MET A 471 -16.21 -8.19 5.41
C MET A 471 -17.04 -9.24 4.67
N LEU A 472 -16.53 -9.74 3.53
CA LEU A 472 -17.21 -10.77 2.73
C LEU A 472 -17.36 -12.08 3.48
N HIS A 473 -16.32 -12.49 4.19
CA HIS A 473 -16.34 -13.72 4.96
C HIS A 473 -17.28 -13.61 6.18
N HIS A 474 -17.38 -12.44 6.81
CA HIS A 474 -18.41 -12.20 7.82
C HIS A 474 -19.82 -12.28 7.22
N TYR A 475 -20.03 -11.64 6.07
CA TYR A 475 -21.31 -11.69 5.36
C TYR A 475 -21.72 -13.13 5.01
N GLN A 476 -20.80 -13.92 4.46
CA GLN A 476 -21.03 -15.33 4.15
C GLN A 476 -21.46 -16.12 5.39
N ARG A 477 -20.83 -15.89 6.55
CA ARG A 477 -21.15 -16.63 7.78
C ARG A 477 -22.53 -16.31 8.32
N GLU A 478 -22.90 -15.03 8.38
CA GLU A 478 -24.22 -14.60 8.84
C GLU A 478 -25.31 -15.15 7.91
N LEU A 479 -25.08 -15.08 6.59
CA LEU A 479 -26.00 -15.60 5.59
C LEU A 479 -26.17 -17.11 5.68
N ASN A 480 -25.08 -17.87 5.81
CA ASN A 480 -25.12 -19.32 5.99
C ASN A 480 -25.86 -19.73 7.25
N GLN A 481 -25.68 -18.96 8.34
CA GLN A 481 -26.38 -19.21 9.60
C GLN A 481 -27.88 -18.92 9.49
N ALA A 482 -28.27 -17.84 8.80
CA ALA A 482 -29.66 -17.44 8.66
C ALA A 482 -30.46 -18.37 7.73
N LEU A 483 -29.87 -18.78 6.61
CA LEU A 483 -30.53 -19.59 5.59
C LEU A 483 -30.27 -21.11 5.75
N GLY A 484 -29.36 -21.50 6.65
CA GLY A 484 -28.92 -22.89 6.79
C GLY A 484 -28.21 -23.42 5.55
N LEU A 485 -27.40 -22.58 4.90
CA LEU A 485 -26.70 -22.90 3.65
C LEU A 485 -25.21 -23.18 3.87
N GLY A 486 -24.62 -23.98 2.98
CA GLY A 486 -23.18 -24.22 2.88
C GLY A 486 -22.45 -23.38 1.83
N VAL A 487 -23.00 -22.24 1.39
CA VAL A 487 -22.41 -21.46 0.28
C VAL A 487 -21.06 -20.84 0.66
N ARG A 488 -20.19 -20.67 -0.35
CA ARG A 488 -18.82 -20.18 -0.20
C ARG A 488 -18.59 -18.98 -1.10
N PHE A 489 -18.12 -17.88 -0.52
CA PHE A 489 -17.66 -16.72 -1.27
C PHE A 489 -16.19 -16.95 -1.59
N THR A 490 -15.87 -17.27 -2.84
CA THR A 490 -14.53 -17.72 -3.21
C THR A 490 -13.65 -16.59 -3.71
N SER A 491 -14.23 -15.57 -4.33
CA SER A 491 -13.46 -14.44 -4.84
C SER A 491 -14.29 -13.17 -4.98
N PHE A 492 -13.61 -12.04 -5.14
CA PHE A 492 -14.27 -10.75 -5.34
C PHE A 492 -13.53 -9.84 -6.32
N SER A 493 -14.25 -8.92 -6.95
CA SER A 493 -13.71 -7.83 -7.74
C SER A 493 -14.21 -6.50 -7.19
N TRP A 494 -13.33 -5.51 -7.06
CA TRP A 494 -13.58 -4.27 -6.34
C TRP A 494 -13.38 -3.04 -7.22
N PHE A 495 -14.42 -2.21 -7.31
CA PHE A 495 -14.44 -0.96 -8.08
C PHE A 495 -14.74 0.22 -7.16
N ILE A 496 -13.88 1.22 -7.13
CA ILE A 496 -14.05 2.43 -6.33
C ILE A 496 -14.66 3.50 -7.23
N ARG A 497 -15.87 3.97 -6.91
CA ARG A 497 -16.59 5.02 -7.65
C ARG A 497 -16.12 6.41 -7.27
N ASP A 498 -16.05 6.67 -5.96
CA ASP A 498 -15.66 7.94 -5.36
C ASP A 498 -14.77 7.64 -4.15
N TYR A 499 -13.79 8.51 -3.92
CA TYR A 499 -12.85 8.38 -2.81
C TYR A 499 -12.44 9.75 -2.30
N SER A 500 -12.53 9.95 -0.99
CA SER A 500 -12.07 11.17 -0.32
C SER A 500 -11.29 10.83 0.95
N LEU A 501 -10.16 11.49 1.14
CA LEU A 501 -9.43 11.44 2.41
C LEU A 501 -10.08 12.41 3.39
N ILE A 502 -10.35 11.93 4.60
CA ILE A 502 -10.90 12.77 5.67
C ILE A 502 -9.73 13.51 6.34
N PRO A 503 -9.74 14.86 6.35
CA PRO A 503 -8.76 15.61 7.11
C PRO A 503 -9.11 15.61 8.61
N GLY A 504 -8.09 15.51 9.46
CA GLY A 504 -8.22 15.67 10.90
C GLY A 504 -7.97 14.39 11.70
N LYS A 505 -8.07 14.51 13.02
CA LYS A 505 -7.74 13.44 13.97
C LYS A 505 -8.98 13.07 14.78
N LYS A 506 -9.29 11.77 14.86
CA LYS A 506 -10.35 11.29 15.75
C LYS A 506 -9.91 11.39 17.20
N LEU A 507 -10.77 11.98 18.03
CA LEU A 507 -10.54 12.06 19.46
C LEU A 507 -10.92 10.71 20.09
N PRO A 508 -10.03 10.11 20.89
CA PRO A 508 -10.37 8.86 21.55
C PRO A 508 -11.43 9.12 22.63
N GLU A 509 -12.24 8.09 22.87
CA GLU A 509 -13.24 8.11 23.93
C GLU A 509 -12.60 8.30 25.31
N ILE A 510 -13.41 8.85 26.21
CA ILE A 510 -13.01 9.10 27.59
C ILE A 510 -13.11 7.78 28.36
N ASN A 511 -12.00 7.32 28.92
CA ASN A 511 -11.95 6.05 29.66
C ASN A 511 -11.44 6.27 31.11
N LEU A 512 -11.74 5.31 31.98
CA LEU A 512 -11.22 5.22 33.35
C LEU A 512 -9.75 4.73 33.37
N HIS A 513 -8.87 5.46 32.69
CA HIS A 513 -7.44 5.15 32.57
C HIS A 513 -6.54 6.22 33.19
N GLY A 514 -7.07 7.10 34.03
CA GLY A 514 -6.25 8.02 34.81
C GLY A 514 -5.31 7.28 35.77
N THR A 515 -4.26 7.96 36.22
CA THR A 515 -3.29 7.40 37.18
C THR A 515 -3.89 7.17 38.57
N LYS A 516 -5.08 7.71 38.84
CA LYS A 516 -5.85 7.51 40.07
C LYS A 516 -7.11 6.69 39.78
N PRO A 517 -7.52 5.80 40.69
CA PRO A 517 -8.86 5.21 40.62
C PRO A 517 -9.89 6.36 40.73
N ASN A 518 -10.81 6.47 39.76
CA ASN A 518 -11.74 7.59 39.50
C ASN A 518 -11.23 8.77 38.67
N ASP A 519 -10.00 8.76 38.16
CA ASP A 519 -9.58 9.80 37.21
C ASP A 519 -9.96 9.40 35.78
N VAL A 520 -10.84 10.22 35.19
CA VAL A 520 -11.46 10.01 33.89
C VAL A 520 -10.66 10.81 32.88
N LYS A 521 -9.88 10.13 32.03
CA LYS A 521 -8.96 10.78 31.09
C LYS A 521 -8.98 10.12 29.73
N ARG A 522 -8.91 10.94 28.68
CA ARG A 522 -8.69 10.44 27.32
C ARG A 522 -7.31 9.80 27.19
N PRO A 523 -7.18 8.64 26.53
CA PRO A 523 -5.88 8.11 26.19
C PRO A 523 -5.17 9.05 25.20
N GLY A 524 -3.87 8.80 24.97
CA GLY A 524 -3.11 9.56 23.98
C GLY A 524 -3.74 9.44 22.59
N ILE A 525 -3.75 10.54 21.84
CA ILE A 525 -4.22 10.54 20.45
C ILE A 525 -3.21 9.72 19.63
N ILE A 526 -3.71 8.67 19.00
CA ILE A 526 -3.00 7.91 17.97
C ILE A 526 -3.49 8.46 16.64
N ASP A 527 -2.59 9.09 15.90
CA ASP A 527 -2.90 9.60 14.58
C ASP A 527 -3.15 8.43 13.61
N ASN A 528 -4.19 8.54 12.81
CA ASN A 528 -4.61 7.54 11.81
C ASN A 528 -5.16 8.30 10.60
N GLN A 529 -5.13 7.65 9.44
CA GLN A 529 -5.72 8.19 8.21
C GLN A 529 -7.06 7.51 7.95
N TYR A 530 -8.08 8.30 7.60
CA TYR A 530 -9.42 7.84 7.30
C TYR A 530 -9.86 8.29 5.90
N CYS A 531 -10.80 7.57 5.31
CA CYS A 531 -11.38 7.87 4.01
C CYS A 531 -12.88 7.58 4.00
N ASP A 532 -13.59 8.36 3.20
CA ASP A 532 -14.92 8.01 2.73
C ASP A 532 -14.80 7.47 1.31
N LEU A 533 -15.54 6.40 1.01
CA LEU A 533 -15.54 5.86 -0.33
C LEU A 533 -16.91 5.29 -0.71
N THR A 534 -17.23 5.42 -1.99
CA THR A 534 -18.35 4.73 -2.61
C THR A 534 -17.79 3.66 -3.53
N PHE A 535 -18.26 2.42 -3.43
CA PHE A 535 -17.73 1.34 -4.23
C PHE A 535 -18.78 0.35 -4.72
N ASP A 536 -18.39 -0.39 -5.75
CA ASP A 536 -19.08 -1.58 -6.23
C ASP A 536 -18.23 -2.81 -5.98
N LEU A 537 -18.89 -3.90 -5.64
CA LEU A 537 -18.27 -5.17 -5.33
C LEU A 537 -18.99 -6.29 -6.07
N VAL A 538 -18.22 -7.12 -6.74
CA VAL A 538 -18.70 -8.32 -7.40
C VAL A 538 -18.12 -9.50 -6.64
N VAL A 539 -18.97 -10.42 -6.18
CA VAL A 539 -18.57 -11.60 -5.40
C VAL A 539 -18.93 -12.86 -6.17
N HIS A 540 -17.99 -13.77 -6.29
CA HIS A 540 -18.22 -15.11 -6.83
C HIS A 540 -18.65 -16.05 -5.69
N ILE A 541 -19.80 -16.69 -5.88
CA ILE A 541 -20.44 -17.57 -4.91
C ILE A 541 -20.50 -18.99 -5.50
N ASP A 542 -19.89 -19.92 -4.78
CA ASP A 542 -19.92 -21.35 -5.06
C ASP A 542 -20.82 -22.07 -4.05
N GLY A 543 -21.55 -23.09 -4.49
CA GLY A 543 -22.44 -23.87 -3.64
C GLY A 543 -23.09 -25.02 -4.38
N TYR A 544 -23.86 -25.85 -3.68
CA TYR A 544 -24.68 -26.86 -4.35
C TYR A 544 -25.86 -26.20 -5.07
N GLN A 545 -26.34 -26.81 -6.16
CA GLN A 545 -27.40 -26.23 -6.98
C GLN A 545 -28.67 -25.90 -6.16
N ASP A 546 -29.08 -26.80 -5.26
CA ASP A 546 -30.25 -26.59 -4.40
C ASP A 546 -30.07 -25.42 -3.43
N GLU A 547 -28.84 -25.19 -2.94
CA GLU A 547 -28.52 -24.08 -2.04
C GLU A 547 -28.53 -22.74 -2.80
N LEU A 548 -28.01 -22.72 -4.03
CA LEU A 548 -27.99 -21.53 -4.86
C LEU A 548 -29.38 -21.14 -5.36
N LEU A 549 -30.26 -22.13 -5.60
CA LEU A 549 -31.67 -21.87 -5.90
C LEU A 549 -32.39 -21.22 -4.72
N LYS A 550 -32.18 -21.71 -3.50
CA LYS A 550 -32.72 -21.07 -2.29
C LYS A 550 -32.23 -19.63 -2.12
N LEU A 551 -30.98 -19.37 -2.51
CA LEU A 551 -30.42 -18.02 -2.49
C LEU A 551 -31.08 -17.10 -3.54
N ASP A 552 -31.42 -17.63 -4.71
CA ASP A 552 -32.12 -16.91 -5.77
C ASP A 552 -33.56 -16.52 -5.34
N ASP A 553 -34.22 -17.39 -4.56
CA ASP A 553 -35.61 -17.19 -4.10
C ASP A 553 -35.74 -16.16 -2.96
N GLU A 554 -34.65 -15.84 -2.25
CA GLU A 554 -34.67 -15.00 -1.04
C GLU A 554 -33.75 -13.75 -1.15
N PRO A 555 -33.97 -12.84 -2.12
CA PRO A 555 -33.10 -11.68 -2.33
C PRO A 555 -33.17 -10.63 -1.21
N GLU A 556 -34.25 -10.59 -0.43
CA GLU A 556 -34.38 -9.67 0.69
C GLU A 556 -33.51 -10.09 1.88
N LEU A 557 -33.25 -11.39 2.05
CA LEU A 557 -32.34 -11.88 3.10
C LEU A 557 -30.88 -11.54 2.81
N LEU A 558 -30.49 -11.48 1.53
CA LEU A 558 -29.19 -10.92 1.13
C LEU A 558 -29.04 -9.47 1.59
N LYS A 559 -30.07 -8.64 1.37
CA LYS A 559 -30.04 -7.23 1.79
C LYS A 559 -30.04 -7.10 3.31
N ALA A 560 -30.82 -7.92 4.02
CA ALA A 560 -30.96 -7.85 5.48
C ALA A 560 -29.67 -8.21 6.24
N HIS A 561 -28.88 -9.16 5.71
CA HIS A 561 -27.62 -9.61 6.33
C HIS A 561 -26.39 -8.86 5.80
N PHE A 562 -26.60 -7.78 5.06
CA PHE A 562 -25.52 -6.96 4.56
C PHE A 562 -24.67 -6.36 5.71
N PRO A 563 -23.33 -6.47 5.68
CA PRO A 563 -22.49 -5.98 6.77
C PRO A 563 -22.64 -4.48 7.02
N SER A 564 -22.66 -4.09 8.30
CA SER A 564 -22.72 -2.68 8.70
C SER A 564 -21.37 -1.98 8.76
N ASN A 565 -20.25 -2.72 8.74
CA ASN A 565 -18.92 -2.19 9.04
C ASN A 565 -17.89 -2.63 7.99
N PHE A 566 -17.02 -1.71 7.58
CA PHE A 566 -15.87 -1.97 6.70
C PHE A 566 -14.63 -1.21 7.17
N ALA A 567 -13.53 -1.94 7.40
CA ALA A 567 -12.24 -1.37 7.82
C ALA A 567 -12.34 -0.38 9.00
N GLY A 568 -13.23 -0.67 9.97
CA GLY A 568 -13.49 0.19 11.14
C GLY A 568 -14.44 1.37 10.90
N GLY A 569 -14.84 1.62 9.65
CA GLY A 569 -15.87 2.59 9.28
C GLY A 569 -17.26 1.95 9.20
N VAL A 570 -18.26 2.78 8.90
CA VAL A 570 -19.68 2.40 8.79
C VAL A 570 -20.09 2.29 7.34
N MET A 571 -20.75 1.20 6.99
CA MET A 571 -21.28 0.92 5.66
C MET A 571 -22.77 1.20 5.60
N HIS A 572 -23.19 1.81 4.51
CA HIS A 572 -24.59 2.03 4.17
C HIS A 572 -24.87 1.61 2.72
N GLN A 573 -26.10 1.16 2.50
CA GLN A 573 -26.65 1.05 1.16
C GLN A 573 -26.68 2.42 0.45
N PRO A 574 -26.90 2.46 -0.88
CA PRO A 574 -27.10 3.71 -1.61
C PRO A 574 -28.27 4.55 -1.04
N GLU A 575 -28.35 5.81 -1.46
CA GLU A 575 -29.45 6.69 -1.06
C GLU A 575 -30.79 6.12 -1.51
N LEU A 576 -31.79 6.17 -0.62
CA LEU A 576 -33.13 5.64 -0.90
C LEU A 576 -33.76 6.30 -2.14
N ASP A 577 -33.49 7.58 -2.35
CA ASP A 577 -34.00 8.37 -3.48
C ASP A 577 -33.39 7.97 -4.83
N SER A 578 -32.29 7.22 -4.83
CA SER A 578 -31.55 6.90 -6.05
C SER A 578 -32.21 5.80 -6.91
N ASN A 579 -33.23 5.09 -6.40
CA ASN A 579 -33.87 3.93 -7.08
C ASN A 579 -32.85 2.91 -7.65
N ILE A 580 -31.66 2.81 -7.05
CA ILE A 580 -30.62 1.87 -7.47
C ILE A 580 -30.93 0.51 -6.85
N ASP A 581 -31.15 -0.48 -7.70
CA ASP A 581 -31.22 -1.86 -7.25
C ASP A 581 -29.81 -2.39 -6.99
N TRP A 582 -29.41 -2.21 -5.73
CA TRP A 582 -28.02 -2.24 -5.32
C TRP A 582 -27.49 -3.63 -4.99
N CYS A 583 -28.36 -4.63 -4.85
CA CYS A 583 -28.00 -5.99 -4.48
C CYS A 583 -28.68 -6.96 -5.45
N ARG A 584 -27.90 -7.56 -6.37
CA ARG A 584 -28.43 -8.46 -7.41
C ARG A 584 -27.57 -9.69 -7.62
N LEU A 585 -28.24 -10.83 -7.85
CA LEU A 585 -27.61 -12.07 -8.27
C LEU A 585 -27.63 -12.22 -9.79
N TYR A 586 -26.57 -12.81 -10.34
CA TYR A 586 -26.44 -13.11 -11.75
C TYR A 586 -25.97 -14.56 -11.95
N HIS A 587 -26.69 -15.28 -12.81
CA HIS A 587 -26.40 -16.66 -13.20
C HIS A 587 -25.38 -16.75 -14.34
N LYS A 588 -25.26 -15.68 -15.15
CA LYS A 588 -24.39 -15.66 -16.34
C LYS A 588 -23.48 -14.45 -16.33
N GLU A 589 -22.23 -14.67 -16.65
CA GLU A 589 -21.20 -13.63 -16.81
C GLU A 589 -21.61 -12.53 -17.79
N LYS A 590 -22.37 -12.86 -18.86
CA LYS A 590 -22.78 -11.89 -19.89
C LYS A 590 -23.65 -10.78 -19.29
N PHE A 591 -24.69 -11.13 -18.54
CA PHE A 591 -25.59 -10.16 -17.92
C PHE A 591 -24.89 -9.30 -16.86
N LEU A 592 -23.99 -9.90 -16.08
CA LEU A 592 -23.19 -9.17 -15.12
C LEU A 592 -22.25 -8.18 -15.83
N PHE A 593 -21.53 -8.64 -16.86
CA PHE A 593 -20.60 -7.78 -17.60
C PHE A 593 -21.32 -6.62 -18.30
N GLU A 594 -22.55 -6.81 -18.75
CA GLU A 594 -23.36 -5.73 -19.31
C GLU A 594 -23.62 -4.59 -18.31
N LYS A 595 -23.66 -4.88 -17.01
CA LYS A 595 -23.78 -3.88 -15.94
C LYS A 595 -22.43 -3.29 -15.58
N ILE A 596 -21.42 -4.13 -15.39
CA ILE A 596 -20.04 -3.73 -15.06
C ILE A 596 -19.43 -2.83 -16.13
N ARG A 597 -19.69 -3.11 -17.41
CA ARG A 597 -19.20 -2.27 -18.51
C ARG A 597 -19.74 -0.84 -18.44
N ARG A 598 -20.87 -0.61 -17.77
CA ARG A 598 -21.54 0.70 -17.67
C ARG A 598 -21.11 1.51 -16.45
N LEU A 599 -20.18 1.01 -15.64
CA LEU A 599 -19.67 1.77 -14.50
C LEU A 599 -19.05 3.11 -14.92
N PRO A 600 -19.14 4.14 -14.04
CA PRO A 600 -18.70 5.49 -14.34
C PRO A 600 -17.21 5.54 -14.63
N LEU A 601 -16.80 6.51 -15.44
CA LEU A 601 -15.38 6.66 -15.80
C LEU A 601 -14.56 7.34 -14.72
N SER A 602 -15.20 8.07 -13.81
CA SER A 602 -14.57 8.68 -12.66
C SER A 602 -13.89 7.65 -11.76
N GLY A 603 -14.46 6.45 -11.67
CA GLY A 603 -13.98 5.38 -10.81
C GLY A 603 -12.87 4.51 -11.39
N CYS A 604 -12.30 3.67 -10.53
CA CYS A 604 -11.22 2.75 -10.88
C CYS A 604 -11.41 1.34 -10.29
N TRP A 605 -10.94 0.34 -11.03
CA TRP A 605 -10.86 -1.04 -10.57
C TRP A 605 -9.57 -1.26 -9.81
N VAL A 606 -9.65 -1.94 -8.67
CA VAL A 606 -8.48 -2.42 -7.92
C VAL A 606 -8.11 -3.81 -8.42
N ILE A 607 -7.07 -3.91 -9.24
CA ILE A 607 -6.70 -5.13 -9.97
C ILE A 607 -5.40 -5.74 -9.39
N PRO A 608 -5.33 -7.07 -9.26
CA PRO A 608 -4.10 -7.76 -8.87
C PRO A 608 -3.02 -7.64 -9.93
N THR A 609 -1.76 -7.59 -9.48
CA THR A 609 -0.59 -7.55 -10.36
C THR A 609 0.31 -8.75 -10.14
N GLU A 610 1.13 -9.06 -11.15
CA GLU A 610 2.12 -10.16 -11.10
C GLU A 610 3.55 -9.60 -10.95
N TYR A 611 3.68 -8.34 -10.53
CA TYR A 611 4.99 -7.73 -10.32
C TYR A 611 5.70 -8.41 -9.15
N LYS A 612 6.96 -8.77 -9.37
CA LYS A 612 7.86 -9.24 -8.32
C LYS A 612 8.54 -8.03 -7.70
N VAL A 613 8.55 -7.98 -6.37
CA VAL A 613 9.13 -6.87 -5.62
C VAL A 613 10.16 -7.45 -4.66
N HIS A 614 11.42 -7.10 -4.89
CA HIS A 614 12.54 -7.67 -4.13
C HIS A 614 13.01 -6.73 -3.03
N ASP A 615 12.90 -5.43 -3.26
CA ASP A 615 13.28 -4.37 -2.33
C ASP A 615 12.48 -3.06 -2.60
N PHE A 616 12.68 -2.06 -1.77
CA PHE A 616 12.11 -0.73 -1.96
C PHE A 616 12.64 -0.01 -3.21
N GLU A 617 13.89 -0.25 -3.65
CA GLU A 617 14.41 0.39 -4.86
C GLU A 617 13.67 -0.06 -6.11
N SER A 618 13.46 -1.37 -6.26
CA SER A 618 12.63 -1.98 -7.30
C SER A 618 11.18 -1.55 -7.19
N LEU A 619 10.62 -1.47 -5.97
CA LEU A 619 9.26 -0.93 -5.77
C LEU A 619 9.15 0.49 -6.33
N PHE A 620 10.01 1.41 -5.91
CA PHE A 620 9.94 2.81 -6.36
C PHE A 620 10.22 2.95 -7.85
N ALA A 621 11.12 2.13 -8.41
CA ALA A 621 11.34 2.10 -9.86
C ALA A 621 10.06 1.70 -10.62
N ILE A 622 9.30 0.72 -10.12
CA ILE A 622 8.03 0.31 -10.73
C ILE A 622 6.98 1.42 -10.58
N LEU A 623 6.81 1.99 -9.39
CA LEU A 623 5.82 3.03 -9.11
C LEU A 623 6.11 4.34 -9.88
N ASN A 624 7.37 4.71 -10.07
CA ASN A 624 7.75 5.89 -10.84
C ASN A 624 7.54 5.69 -12.35
N ASN A 625 7.59 4.44 -12.82
CA ASN A 625 7.40 4.10 -14.23
C ASN A 625 5.92 4.03 -14.63
N ASP A 626 5.04 3.62 -13.72
CA ASP A 626 3.61 3.48 -13.97
C ASP A 626 2.79 4.09 -12.82
N SER A 627 2.14 5.22 -13.11
CA SER A 627 1.31 5.95 -12.14
C SER A 627 0.03 5.22 -11.77
N LYS A 628 -0.34 4.14 -12.46
CA LYS A 628 -1.50 3.31 -12.14
C LYS A 628 -1.21 2.31 -11.04
N LEU A 629 0.06 2.11 -10.69
CA LEU A 629 0.48 1.16 -9.68
C LEU A 629 0.51 1.83 -8.30
N SER A 630 0.08 1.09 -7.29
CA SER A 630 0.03 1.54 -5.90
C SER A 630 0.51 0.44 -4.96
N PRO A 631 1.37 0.74 -3.97
CA PRO A 631 1.63 -0.17 -2.88
C PRO A 631 0.37 -0.28 -2.00
N SER A 632 0.01 -1.50 -1.61
CA SER A 632 -1.10 -1.76 -0.70
C SER A 632 -0.84 -3.00 0.15
N MET A 633 -1.60 -3.14 1.24
CA MET A 633 -1.54 -4.31 2.11
C MET A 633 -2.14 -5.54 1.44
N MET A 634 -1.31 -6.54 1.13
CA MET A 634 -1.77 -7.79 0.52
C MET A 634 -2.19 -8.85 1.53
N GLY A 635 -1.72 -8.77 2.77
CA GLY A 635 -2.04 -9.77 3.80
C GLY A 635 -0.98 -9.88 4.88
N TYR A 636 -0.82 -11.09 5.40
CA TYR A 636 0.01 -11.40 6.56
C TYR A 636 0.99 -12.53 6.28
N MET A 637 2.24 -12.37 6.73
CA MET A 637 3.23 -13.44 6.80
C MET A 637 3.35 -13.90 8.25
N LEU A 638 3.18 -15.21 8.50
CA LEU A 638 3.22 -15.76 9.85
C LEU A 638 4.68 -15.82 10.34
N LEU A 639 4.92 -15.31 11.54
CA LEU A 639 6.25 -15.28 12.15
C LEU A 639 6.56 -16.54 12.95
N ASN A 640 5.52 -17.27 13.35
CA ASN A 640 5.62 -18.50 14.11
C ASN A 640 4.51 -19.46 13.66
N LYS A 641 4.55 -20.72 14.11
CA LYS A 641 3.41 -21.63 13.89
C LYS A 641 2.26 -21.26 14.83
N PRO A 642 0.99 -21.35 14.40
CA PRO A 642 -0.13 -21.12 15.30
C PRO A 642 -0.08 -22.03 16.53
N GLU A 643 -0.27 -21.45 17.71
CA GLU A 643 -0.15 -22.12 19.02
C GLU A 643 -1.21 -21.58 20.00
N PRO A 644 -1.62 -22.37 21.01
CA PRO A 644 -2.55 -21.89 22.02
C PRO A 644 -1.89 -20.84 22.92
N ARG A 645 -2.49 -19.64 23.00
CA ARG A 645 -2.00 -18.55 23.87
C ARG A 645 -3.13 -17.93 24.69
N PRO A 646 -2.94 -17.74 26.02
CA PRO A 646 -3.87 -16.99 26.84
C PRO A 646 -4.08 -15.56 26.30
N GLY A 647 -5.31 -15.06 26.39
CA GLY A 647 -5.69 -13.75 25.86
C GLY A 647 -5.94 -13.74 24.35
N SER A 648 -5.80 -14.87 23.66
CA SER A 648 -6.15 -14.97 22.25
C SER A 648 -7.66 -14.97 22.02
N LEU A 649 -8.09 -14.37 20.90
CA LEU A 649 -9.48 -14.42 20.43
C LEU A 649 -9.93 -15.84 20.03
N GLU A 650 -8.99 -16.68 19.57
CA GLU A 650 -9.24 -18.05 19.11
C GLU A 650 -8.42 -19.06 19.90
N LYS A 651 -8.72 -20.36 19.74
CA LYS A 651 -7.94 -21.44 20.36
C LYS A 651 -6.47 -21.41 19.93
N MET A 652 -6.21 -21.03 18.68
CA MET A 652 -4.87 -20.95 18.09
C MET A 652 -4.52 -19.50 17.79
N HIS A 653 -3.28 -19.10 18.08
CA HIS A 653 -2.76 -17.75 17.91
C HIS A 653 -1.43 -17.73 17.18
N CYS A 654 -1.21 -16.69 16.36
CA CYS A 654 0.06 -16.42 15.73
C CYS A 654 0.38 -14.91 15.71
N TYR A 655 1.66 -14.56 15.84
CA TYR A 655 2.13 -13.23 15.45
C TYR A 655 2.42 -13.22 13.96
N ALA A 656 2.03 -12.15 13.26
CA ALA A 656 2.27 -12.05 11.83
C ALA A 656 2.66 -10.62 11.47
N GLU A 657 3.47 -10.46 10.44
CA GLU A 657 3.76 -9.13 9.90
C GLU A 657 2.84 -8.80 8.72
N PRO A 658 2.35 -7.56 8.61
CA PRO A 658 1.64 -7.11 7.43
C PRO A 658 2.64 -6.88 6.28
N VAL A 659 2.28 -7.32 5.07
CA VAL A 659 3.17 -7.19 3.90
C VAL A 659 2.66 -6.22 2.85
N ILE A 660 3.60 -5.64 2.11
CA ILE A 660 3.35 -4.64 1.06
C ILE A 660 3.43 -5.34 -0.29
N GLY A 661 2.37 -5.28 -1.09
CA GLY A 661 2.41 -5.68 -2.50
C GLY A 661 1.93 -4.54 -3.39
N VAL A 662 1.77 -4.82 -4.68
CA VAL A 662 1.40 -3.81 -5.69
C VAL A 662 0.05 -4.13 -6.30
N VAL A 663 -0.83 -3.13 -6.32
CA VAL A 663 -2.12 -3.15 -7.02
C VAL A 663 -2.09 -2.23 -8.23
N GLU A 664 -2.88 -2.52 -9.25
CA GLU A 664 -3.13 -1.63 -10.39
C GLU A 664 -4.50 -1.00 -10.26
N TYR A 665 -4.57 0.34 -10.27
CA TYR A 665 -5.79 1.09 -10.47
C TYR A 665 -6.07 1.21 -11.97
N SER A 666 -6.99 0.37 -12.46
CA SER A 666 -7.34 0.35 -13.88
C SER A 666 -8.65 1.10 -14.11
N PRO A 667 -8.68 2.12 -15.00
CA PRO A 667 -9.91 2.84 -15.33
C PRO A 667 -11.00 1.91 -15.88
N ALA A 668 -12.26 2.24 -15.62
CA ALA A 668 -13.41 1.47 -16.13
C ALA A 668 -13.38 1.28 -17.66
N ILE A 669 -12.91 2.30 -18.40
CA ILE A 669 -12.78 2.25 -19.86
C ILE A 669 -11.83 1.14 -20.35
N ASN A 670 -10.77 0.87 -19.58
CA ASN A 670 -9.77 -0.13 -19.97
C ASN A 670 -10.37 -1.55 -19.87
N ILE A 671 -11.12 -1.82 -18.81
CA ILE A 671 -11.86 -3.07 -18.64
C ILE A 671 -12.92 -3.23 -19.73
N ARG A 672 -13.67 -2.16 -20.04
CA ARG A 672 -14.68 -2.15 -21.10
C ARG A 672 -14.09 -2.55 -22.45
N LEU A 673 -12.99 -1.91 -22.87
CA LEU A 673 -12.36 -2.14 -24.18
C LEU A 673 -11.61 -3.47 -24.29
N LYS A 674 -11.11 -4.02 -23.18
CA LYS A 674 -10.48 -5.35 -23.15
C LYS A 674 -11.49 -6.50 -23.12
N GLY A 675 -12.74 -6.21 -22.78
CA GLY A 675 -13.88 -7.14 -22.88
C GLY A 675 -14.02 -8.13 -21.73
N LYS A 676 -15.10 -8.93 -21.81
CA LYS A 676 -15.58 -9.85 -20.76
C LYS A 676 -14.49 -10.79 -20.25
N ARG A 677 -13.84 -11.53 -21.16
CA ARG A 677 -12.84 -12.55 -20.81
C ARG A 677 -11.68 -11.98 -20.01
N ASN A 678 -11.22 -10.78 -20.36
CA ASN A 678 -10.11 -10.16 -19.65
C ASN A 678 -10.53 -9.68 -18.25
N TYR A 679 -11.80 -9.27 -18.06
CA TYR A 679 -12.32 -8.89 -16.74
C TYR A 679 -12.30 -10.08 -15.77
N PHE A 680 -13.00 -11.17 -16.09
CA PHE A 680 -13.11 -12.33 -15.19
C PHE A 680 -11.76 -13.00 -14.90
N HIS A 681 -10.82 -12.98 -15.85
CA HIS A 681 -9.48 -13.54 -15.63
C HIS A 681 -8.57 -12.62 -14.79
N LYS A 682 -8.79 -11.30 -14.76
CA LYS A 682 -7.81 -10.38 -14.16
C LYS A 682 -8.30 -9.61 -12.95
N ALA A 683 -9.59 -9.34 -12.84
CA ALA A 683 -10.11 -8.37 -11.87
C ALA A 683 -10.46 -8.98 -10.51
N PHE A 684 -10.37 -10.31 -10.37
CA PHE A 684 -10.78 -11.01 -9.16
C PHE A 684 -9.62 -11.32 -8.22
N TRP A 685 -9.90 -11.12 -6.93
CA TRP A 685 -9.06 -11.38 -5.78
C TRP A 685 -9.58 -12.59 -5.00
N MET A 686 -8.66 -13.39 -4.47
CA MET A 686 -8.93 -14.54 -3.62
C MET A 686 -7.92 -14.56 -2.47
N LEU A 687 -8.34 -14.99 -1.28
CA LEU A 687 -7.41 -15.22 -0.17
C LEU A 687 -6.71 -16.57 -0.35
N ASP A 688 -5.38 -16.56 -0.42
CA ASP A 688 -4.53 -17.73 -0.32
C ASP A 688 -4.05 -17.90 1.13
N ALA A 689 -4.77 -18.73 1.88
CA ALA A 689 -4.44 -19.05 3.26
C ALA A 689 -3.62 -20.35 3.31
N GLN A 690 -2.32 -20.22 3.53
CA GLN A 690 -1.36 -21.32 3.66
C GLN A 690 -0.77 -21.37 5.07
N GLU A 691 -0.03 -22.43 5.38
CA GLU A 691 0.56 -22.63 6.72
C GLU A 691 1.53 -21.54 7.16
N LYS A 692 2.09 -20.78 6.21
CA LYS A 692 3.14 -19.79 6.45
C LYS A 692 2.69 -18.35 6.17
N PHE A 693 1.58 -18.17 5.45
CA PHE A 693 1.12 -16.85 5.04
C PHE A 693 -0.36 -16.87 4.69
N MET A 694 -0.97 -15.69 4.73
CA MET A 694 -2.34 -15.44 4.32
C MET A 694 -2.36 -14.20 3.45
N LEU A 695 -2.33 -14.39 2.14
CA LEU A 695 -2.12 -13.32 1.16
C LEU A 695 -3.24 -13.28 0.14
N MET A 696 -3.63 -12.08 -0.27
CA MET A 696 -4.52 -11.87 -1.40
C MET A 696 -3.78 -12.15 -2.70
N LYS A 697 -4.36 -12.98 -3.56
CA LYS A 697 -3.84 -13.31 -4.88
C LYS A 697 -4.89 -13.15 -5.97
N LYS A 698 -4.41 -13.17 -7.20
CA LYS A 698 -5.23 -13.32 -8.41
C LYS A 698 -5.71 -14.78 -8.55
N ILE A 699 -6.91 -14.97 -9.09
CA ILE A 699 -7.44 -16.29 -9.50
C ILE A 699 -6.64 -16.87 -10.65
#